data_AF-A0A926P712-F1
#
_entry.id   AF-A0A926P712-F1
#
_cell.length_a   1.000
_cell.length_b   1.000
_cell.length_c   1.000
_cell.angle_alpha   90.00
_cell.angle_beta   90.00
_cell.angle_gamma   90.00
#
_symmetry.space_group_name_H-M   'P 1'
#
loop_
_entity.id
_entity.type
_entity.pdbx_description
1 polymer ?
#
loop_
_entity_poly.entity_id
_entity_poly.type
_entity_poly.pdbx_seq_one_letter_code
_entity_poly.pdbx_strand_id
1 'polypeptide(L)'
;MESQSIKDALLEHKSDLESTEDAVKANQIHTQTRTAIVRHLLPGWDESLMPSSSRQLTKTEREQIDQFLEKTPVSKLSEALKVQQIVFEKYNVTQNSRNVYKSRLENFIDWVKKQGWIKSSSERSPSRQNPRMLHGHGGTEKKFLTNRLTKLDKYSLKTHSCWNTQQIEKLVEEVNQFNECLVEEQYPGRLFDPLKPDSVDRYITHLYQIFGWLVNYKNIQPEQLSLNVLVPTSLEELNNNLKLMVFTEPLKKLIKQKDSWEDQIAQYVDTWICQLLNFLKKERRCQSAHTLQFFLGSIQLLVRYQYIGQTKEANYKDIPVMVVVNKHRTACCKTIKTQQPVANLEMKWLELDKVHTQIVEPLRLECEFRGVDSQLRSITAIASSFKRFLAWGLLTYRPPRRQQELRELKIALYCEINDKPKNLAPNQFIQPLPRDRNTDKYHGYLYKDRDGYWYQDMTAEGYKTGDTYGLQKLRIPNPKFPDGTEFYDYLEAYLYGYWRDRQGNWVSAVSTTKAPSAGHQLYPLRMALRLKNDHNFVFFGTRNGEPFNNSDFGDFFKKSAHRLTGQLLTPHLLRDIYASWFLDRAYTEDIIRSLAYAMGHSVEEMRKTYDKRKAQRKYEPIQEKLNETISQFYGLDEVVAMASDTPPAGTDPVMWKILTPEQKTEYRKLKAA
;
A
#
# COMPACT_ATOMS: atom_id res chain seq x y z
N MET A 1 1.42 -40.07 -33.64
CA MET A 1 2.44 -39.14 -34.12
C MET A 1 3.63 -39.97 -34.50
N GLU A 2 3.91 -40.08 -35.79
CA GLU A 2 5.12 -40.75 -36.28
C GLU A 2 6.35 -40.11 -35.62
N SER A 3 7.32 -40.95 -35.27
CA SER A 3 8.58 -40.51 -34.67
C SER A 3 9.39 -39.74 -35.72
N GLN A 4 9.24 -38.42 -35.78
CA GLN A 4 10.05 -37.58 -36.66
C GLN A 4 11.53 -37.65 -36.27
N SER A 5 12.40 -37.72 -37.28
CA SER A 5 13.85 -37.77 -37.10
C SER A 5 14.47 -36.37 -37.05
N ILE A 6 15.68 -36.24 -36.51
CA ILE A 6 16.40 -34.96 -36.50
C ILE A 6 16.67 -34.47 -37.94
N LYS A 7 16.83 -35.39 -38.89
CA LYS A 7 17.00 -35.06 -40.32
C LYS A 7 15.75 -34.41 -40.90
N ASP A 8 14.58 -34.98 -40.65
CA ASP A 8 13.29 -34.41 -41.09
C ASP A 8 13.13 -33.01 -40.51
N ALA A 9 13.46 -32.86 -39.22
CA ALA A 9 13.37 -31.58 -38.55
C ALA A 9 14.29 -30.51 -39.12
N LEU A 10 15.48 -30.88 -39.57
CA LEU A 10 16.41 -29.96 -40.22
C LEU A 10 15.94 -29.52 -41.61
N LEU A 11 15.27 -30.41 -42.35
CA LEU A 11 14.70 -30.10 -43.67
C LEU A 11 13.52 -29.14 -43.55
N GLU A 12 12.60 -29.40 -42.62
CA GLU A 12 11.46 -28.52 -42.39
C GLU A 12 11.89 -27.15 -41.82
N HIS A 13 12.83 -27.13 -40.88
CA HIS A 13 13.40 -25.87 -40.38
C HIS A 13 14.09 -25.06 -41.48
N LYS A 14 14.70 -25.73 -42.47
CA LYS A 14 15.26 -25.04 -43.64
C LYS A 14 14.16 -24.38 -44.46
N SER A 15 13.07 -25.10 -44.74
CA SER A 15 11.91 -24.57 -45.48
C SER A 15 11.27 -23.39 -44.74
N ASP A 16 11.18 -23.45 -43.41
CA ASP A 16 10.67 -22.35 -42.58
C ASP A 16 11.56 -21.11 -42.66
N LEU A 17 12.88 -21.28 -42.56
CA LEU A 17 13.85 -20.18 -42.71
C LEU A 17 13.79 -19.54 -44.11
N GLU A 18 13.67 -20.34 -45.16
CA GLU A 18 13.55 -19.86 -46.54
C GLU A 18 12.24 -19.07 -46.78
N SER A 19 11.20 -19.31 -45.96
CA SER A 19 9.93 -18.58 -46.02
C SER A 19 9.90 -17.30 -45.18
N THR A 20 10.78 -17.17 -44.19
CA THR A 20 10.72 -16.09 -43.17
C THR A 20 11.90 -15.11 -43.21
N GLU A 21 13.02 -15.50 -43.82
CA GLU A 21 14.26 -14.72 -43.83
C GLU A 21 14.77 -14.54 -45.27
N ASP A 22 15.66 -13.55 -45.47
CA ASP A 22 16.36 -13.38 -46.74
C ASP A 22 17.18 -14.63 -47.11
N ALA A 23 17.25 -14.97 -48.40
CA ALA A 23 17.88 -16.20 -48.89
C ALA A 23 19.35 -16.37 -48.41
N VAL A 24 20.13 -15.29 -48.33
CA VAL A 24 21.53 -15.35 -47.85
C VAL A 24 21.56 -15.67 -46.37
N LYS A 25 20.68 -15.02 -45.60
CA LYS A 25 20.59 -15.17 -44.14
C LYS A 25 20.02 -16.54 -43.76
N ALA A 26 18.98 -17.02 -44.43
CA ALA A 26 18.39 -18.34 -44.23
C ALA A 26 19.45 -19.45 -44.42
N ASN A 27 20.23 -19.36 -45.50
CA ASN A 27 21.27 -20.34 -45.80
C ASN A 27 22.42 -20.31 -44.77
N GLN A 28 22.80 -19.11 -44.30
CA GLN A 28 23.78 -18.95 -43.24
C GLN A 28 23.30 -19.57 -41.92
N ILE A 29 22.06 -19.29 -41.51
CA ILE A 29 21.47 -19.84 -40.28
C ILE A 29 21.41 -21.37 -40.37
N HIS A 30 20.88 -21.91 -41.47
CA HIS A 30 20.79 -23.35 -41.69
C HIS A 30 22.16 -24.03 -41.63
N THR A 31 23.17 -23.47 -42.30
CA THR A 31 24.54 -24.01 -42.30
C THR A 31 25.15 -24.01 -40.90
N GLN A 32 24.95 -22.93 -40.13
CA GLN A 32 25.44 -22.83 -38.76
C GLN A 32 24.72 -23.80 -37.82
N THR A 33 23.40 -23.97 -37.97
CA THR A 33 22.62 -24.95 -37.20
C THR A 33 23.05 -26.38 -37.52
N ARG A 34 23.23 -26.74 -38.80
CA ARG A 34 23.76 -28.05 -39.20
C ARG A 34 25.17 -28.26 -38.64
N THR A 35 26.01 -27.23 -38.64
CA THR A 35 27.36 -27.29 -38.03
C THR A 35 27.29 -27.49 -36.52
N ALA A 36 26.39 -26.79 -35.83
CA ALA A 36 26.18 -26.95 -34.39
C ALA A 36 25.78 -28.38 -34.02
N ILE A 37 24.97 -29.03 -34.85
CA ILE A 37 24.58 -30.43 -34.65
C ILE A 37 25.74 -31.37 -35.01
N VAL A 38 26.25 -31.26 -36.23
CA VAL A 38 27.21 -32.25 -36.76
C VAL A 38 28.57 -32.19 -36.06
N ARG A 39 29.12 -30.99 -35.83
CA ARG A 39 30.46 -30.84 -35.26
C ARG A 39 30.48 -30.72 -33.76
N HIS A 40 29.40 -30.23 -33.16
CA HIS A 40 29.38 -29.85 -31.75
C HIS A 40 28.38 -30.62 -30.90
N LEU A 41 27.49 -31.43 -31.50
CA LEU A 41 26.54 -32.27 -30.76
C LEU A 41 26.76 -33.76 -31.02
N LEU A 42 26.84 -34.17 -32.29
CA LEU A 42 26.98 -35.59 -32.68
C LEU A 42 28.16 -36.30 -32.00
N PRO A 43 29.37 -35.70 -31.87
CA PRO A 43 30.48 -36.34 -31.16
C PRO A 43 30.17 -36.73 -29.71
N GLY A 44 29.22 -36.04 -29.06
CA GLY A 44 28.79 -36.36 -27.71
C GLY A 44 27.73 -37.46 -27.64
N TRP A 45 27.17 -37.88 -28.77
CA TRP A 45 26.27 -39.04 -28.88
C TRP A 45 26.96 -40.27 -29.46
N ASP A 46 27.90 -40.08 -30.37
CA ASP A 46 28.71 -41.14 -30.96
C ASP A 46 30.06 -40.56 -31.39
N GLU A 47 31.14 -40.98 -30.70
CA GLU A 47 32.49 -40.51 -30.97
C GLU A 47 33.02 -40.98 -32.33
N SER A 48 32.46 -42.06 -32.91
CA SER A 48 32.85 -42.55 -34.23
C SER A 48 32.40 -41.64 -35.38
N LEU A 49 31.44 -40.76 -35.12
CA LEU A 49 30.93 -39.77 -36.08
C LEU A 49 31.67 -38.43 -36.03
N MET A 50 32.81 -38.39 -35.32
CA MET A 50 33.67 -37.21 -35.26
C MET A 50 34.29 -36.86 -36.60
N PRO A 51 34.07 -35.64 -37.12
CA PRO A 51 34.88 -35.11 -38.20
C PRO A 51 36.28 -34.80 -37.66
N SER A 52 37.33 -35.33 -38.31
CA SER A 52 38.71 -34.92 -38.02
C SER A 52 38.86 -33.41 -38.26
N SER A 53 39.43 -32.71 -37.28
CA SER A 53 39.32 -31.25 -37.13
C SER A 53 39.77 -30.48 -38.37
N SER A 54 38.99 -29.44 -38.72
CA SER A 54 39.16 -28.49 -39.84
C SER A 54 38.97 -29.01 -41.27
N ARG A 55 38.89 -30.32 -41.53
CA ARG A 55 38.68 -30.84 -42.90
C ARG A 55 37.22 -30.74 -43.36
N GLN A 56 37.01 -30.65 -44.67
CA GLN A 56 35.71 -30.89 -45.27
C GLN A 56 35.32 -32.37 -45.12
N LEU A 57 34.06 -32.62 -44.76
CA LEU A 57 33.50 -33.98 -44.68
C LEU A 57 33.56 -34.66 -46.04
N THR A 58 34.07 -35.89 -46.08
CA THR A 58 34.00 -36.79 -47.25
C THR A 58 32.55 -37.14 -47.57
N LYS A 59 32.33 -37.62 -48.79
CA LYS A 59 31.01 -38.11 -49.22
C LYS A 59 30.49 -39.23 -48.30
N THR A 60 31.36 -40.18 -47.96
CA THR A 60 31.03 -41.31 -47.08
C THR A 60 30.68 -40.86 -45.65
N GLU A 61 31.43 -39.92 -45.07
CA GLU A 61 31.11 -39.37 -43.74
C GLU A 61 29.78 -38.61 -43.74
N ARG A 62 29.48 -37.85 -44.81
CA ARG A 62 28.19 -37.17 -44.95
C ARG A 62 27.02 -38.16 -44.98
N GLU A 63 27.16 -39.22 -45.76
CA GLU A 63 26.14 -40.27 -45.86
C GLU A 63 25.93 -40.98 -44.51
N GLN A 64 27.00 -41.28 -43.77
CA GLN A 64 26.92 -41.85 -42.42
C GLN A 64 26.23 -40.92 -41.41
N ILE A 65 26.59 -39.63 -41.43
CA ILE A 65 25.96 -38.61 -40.57
C ILE A 65 24.48 -38.47 -40.90
N ASP A 66 24.11 -38.39 -42.18
CA ASP A 66 22.72 -38.25 -42.58
C ASP A 66 21.90 -39.50 -42.23
N GLN A 67 22.45 -40.71 -42.39
CA GLN A 67 21.81 -41.95 -41.94
C GLN A 67 21.61 -41.98 -40.42
N PHE A 68 22.58 -41.48 -39.65
CA PHE A 68 22.47 -41.40 -38.20
C PHE A 68 21.39 -40.40 -37.77
N LEU A 69 21.35 -39.22 -38.38
CA LEU A 69 20.32 -38.19 -38.09
C LEU A 69 18.91 -38.65 -38.47
N GLU A 70 18.78 -39.45 -39.54
CA GLU A 70 17.52 -40.05 -39.98
C GLU A 70 17.01 -41.12 -39.02
N LYS A 71 17.92 -41.86 -38.38
CA LYS A 71 17.58 -42.87 -37.36
C LYS A 71 17.43 -42.28 -35.95
N THR A 72 17.87 -41.04 -35.74
CA THR A 72 17.85 -40.41 -34.42
C THR A 72 16.53 -39.67 -34.20
N PRO A 73 15.72 -40.06 -33.19
CA PRO A 73 14.45 -39.40 -32.93
C PRO A 73 14.68 -37.97 -32.41
N VAL A 74 13.78 -37.06 -32.80
CA VAL A 74 13.78 -35.65 -32.36
C VAL A 74 13.73 -35.51 -30.83
N SER A 75 13.16 -36.47 -30.11
CA SER A 75 13.13 -36.50 -28.63
C SER A 75 14.52 -36.43 -27.97
N LYS A 76 15.56 -36.91 -28.65
CA LYS A 76 16.96 -36.89 -28.17
C LYS A 76 17.51 -35.45 -28.05
N LEU A 77 16.90 -34.48 -28.73
CA LEU A 77 17.28 -33.07 -28.63
C LEU A 77 16.99 -32.46 -27.24
N SER A 78 16.19 -33.12 -26.39
CA SER A 78 15.91 -32.66 -25.03
C SER A 78 17.16 -32.49 -24.14
N GLU A 79 18.22 -33.24 -24.43
CA GLU A 79 19.50 -33.18 -23.70
C GLU A 79 20.64 -32.53 -24.52
N ALA A 80 20.35 -32.09 -25.74
CA ALA A 80 21.38 -31.70 -26.70
C ALA A 80 22.30 -30.57 -26.22
N LEU A 81 21.78 -29.57 -25.51
CA LEU A 81 22.61 -28.46 -25.01
C LEU A 81 23.62 -28.90 -23.93
N LYS A 82 23.25 -29.90 -23.11
CA LYS A 82 24.17 -30.47 -22.13
C LYS A 82 25.27 -31.26 -22.81
N VAL A 83 24.90 -32.09 -23.79
CA VAL A 83 25.84 -32.87 -24.59
C VAL A 83 26.78 -31.96 -25.37
N GLN A 84 26.25 -30.90 -25.99
CA GLN A 84 27.03 -29.90 -26.72
C GLN A 84 28.06 -29.20 -25.81
N GLN A 85 27.70 -28.91 -24.56
CA GLN A 85 28.62 -28.32 -23.59
C GLN A 85 29.80 -29.26 -23.27
N ILE A 86 29.54 -30.56 -23.09
CA ILE A 86 30.59 -31.57 -22.88
C ILE A 86 31.54 -31.62 -24.08
N VAL A 87 31.00 -31.58 -25.30
CA VAL A 87 31.80 -31.53 -26.53
C VAL A 87 32.63 -30.24 -26.60
N PHE A 88 32.07 -29.08 -26.26
CA PHE A 88 32.81 -27.82 -26.23
C PHE A 88 34.00 -27.83 -25.27
N GLU A 89 33.84 -28.48 -24.12
CA GLU A 89 34.89 -28.65 -23.12
C GLU A 89 35.94 -29.65 -23.60
N LYS A 90 35.52 -30.83 -24.06
CA LYS A 90 36.40 -31.90 -24.54
C LYS A 90 37.32 -31.45 -25.67
N TYR A 91 36.83 -30.62 -26.59
CA TYR A 91 37.58 -30.19 -27.77
C TYR A 91 38.07 -28.72 -27.71
N ASN A 92 38.05 -28.09 -26.54
CA ASN A 92 38.56 -26.72 -26.33
C ASN A 92 38.04 -25.69 -27.35
N VAL A 93 36.75 -25.76 -27.69
CA VAL A 93 36.14 -24.86 -28.68
C VAL A 93 36.20 -23.41 -28.20
N THR A 94 36.56 -22.46 -29.07
CA THR A 94 36.70 -21.04 -28.70
C THR A 94 35.38 -20.43 -28.21
N GLN A 95 35.44 -19.48 -27.28
CA GLN A 95 34.23 -18.87 -26.68
C GLN A 95 33.30 -18.25 -27.72
N ASN A 96 33.83 -17.62 -28.77
CA ASN A 96 33.03 -17.05 -29.86
C ASN A 96 32.24 -18.15 -30.61
N SER A 97 32.91 -19.27 -30.93
CA SER A 97 32.25 -20.42 -31.58
C SER A 97 31.22 -21.05 -30.66
N ARG A 98 31.51 -21.18 -29.36
CA ARG A 98 30.54 -21.66 -28.35
C ARG A 98 29.28 -20.82 -28.37
N ASN A 99 29.40 -19.49 -28.31
CA ASN A 99 28.26 -18.58 -28.31
C ASN A 99 27.42 -18.71 -29.58
N VAL A 100 28.06 -18.76 -30.75
CA VAL A 100 27.37 -18.88 -32.05
C VAL A 100 26.63 -20.21 -32.16
N TYR A 101 27.33 -21.33 -31.99
CA TYR A 101 26.73 -22.65 -32.23
C TYR A 101 25.78 -23.09 -31.12
N LYS A 102 25.98 -22.62 -29.89
CA LYS A 102 24.99 -22.80 -28.82
C LYS A 102 23.70 -22.06 -29.12
N SER A 103 23.77 -20.78 -29.47
CA SER A 103 22.58 -19.99 -29.82
C SER A 103 21.83 -20.59 -31.01
N ARG A 104 22.53 -21.11 -32.03
CA ARG A 104 21.90 -21.76 -33.18
C ARG A 104 21.20 -23.07 -32.82
N LEU A 105 21.81 -23.88 -31.98
CA LEU A 105 21.19 -25.11 -31.49
C LEU A 105 20.00 -24.81 -30.58
N GLU A 106 20.09 -23.82 -29.70
CA GLU A 106 19.00 -23.34 -28.84
C GLU A 106 17.79 -22.91 -29.69
N ASN A 107 18.00 -22.04 -30.68
CA ASN A 107 16.94 -21.56 -31.56
C ASN A 107 16.27 -22.70 -32.34
N PHE A 108 17.06 -23.65 -32.84
CA PHE A 108 16.53 -24.82 -33.54
C PHE A 108 15.69 -25.71 -32.62
N ILE A 109 16.16 -25.99 -31.40
CA ILE A 109 15.41 -26.77 -30.41
C ILE A 109 14.09 -26.06 -30.05
N ASP A 110 14.10 -24.74 -29.88
CA ASP A 110 12.90 -23.98 -29.56
C ASP A 110 11.92 -23.94 -30.74
N TRP A 111 12.40 -23.88 -31.97
CA TRP A 111 11.58 -24.05 -33.16
C TRP A 111 10.93 -25.45 -33.18
N VAL A 112 11.70 -26.52 -32.97
CA VAL A 112 11.20 -27.89 -32.91
C VAL A 112 10.13 -28.07 -31.82
N LYS A 113 10.28 -27.41 -30.66
CA LYS A 113 9.25 -27.41 -29.60
C LYS A 113 7.96 -26.70 -30.04
N LYS A 114 8.06 -25.58 -30.76
CA LYS A 114 6.88 -24.85 -31.27
C LYS A 114 6.06 -25.69 -32.24
N GLN A 115 6.72 -26.57 -33.01
CA GLN A 115 6.04 -27.53 -33.89
C GLN A 115 5.37 -28.69 -33.11
N GLY A 116 5.58 -28.78 -31.80
CA GLY A 116 4.99 -29.82 -30.94
C GLY A 116 5.73 -31.17 -30.97
N TRP A 117 6.89 -31.24 -31.61
CA TRP A 117 7.60 -32.50 -31.89
C TRP A 117 8.41 -33.04 -30.71
N ILE A 118 8.78 -32.15 -29.78
CA ILE A 118 9.31 -32.52 -28.48
C ILE A 118 8.29 -32.06 -27.47
N LYS A 119 7.74 -33.00 -26.69
CA LYS A 119 7.01 -32.66 -25.47
C LYS A 119 7.95 -31.82 -24.63
N SER A 120 7.61 -30.56 -24.40
CA SER A 120 8.48 -29.68 -23.65
C SER A 120 8.71 -30.33 -22.28
N SER A 121 9.93 -30.81 -22.03
CA SER A 121 10.41 -31.11 -20.68
C SER A 121 10.58 -29.83 -19.84
N SER A 122 10.07 -28.71 -20.40
CA SER A 122 9.97 -27.40 -19.81
C SER A 122 8.54 -26.85 -19.92
N GLU A 123 7.53 -27.63 -19.54
CA GLU A 123 6.70 -27.12 -18.45
C GLU A 123 7.56 -27.26 -17.19
N ARG A 124 8.61 -26.43 -17.11
CA ARG A 124 9.10 -26.02 -15.81
C ARG A 124 7.86 -25.41 -15.19
N SER A 125 7.38 -25.98 -14.09
CA SER A 125 6.42 -25.32 -13.23
C SER A 125 6.77 -23.83 -13.24
N PRO A 126 5.82 -22.93 -13.55
CA PRO A 126 6.09 -21.51 -13.80
C PRO A 126 7.13 -21.08 -12.81
N SER A 127 8.32 -20.75 -13.31
CA SER A 127 9.48 -20.58 -12.44
C SER A 127 9.05 -19.63 -11.34
N ARG A 128 9.01 -20.13 -10.10
CA ARG A 128 8.56 -19.43 -8.88
C ARG A 128 9.50 -18.26 -8.60
N GLN A 129 9.42 -17.27 -9.48
CA GLN A 129 10.22 -16.06 -9.55
C GLN A 129 9.34 -14.94 -9.09
N ASN A 130 9.92 -14.08 -8.27
CA ASN A 130 9.31 -12.82 -7.90
C ASN A 130 9.09 -11.99 -9.18
N PRO A 131 7.90 -11.40 -9.39
CA PRO A 131 7.69 -10.44 -10.46
C PRO A 131 8.71 -9.29 -10.41
N ARG A 132 8.95 -8.67 -11.57
CA ARG A 132 9.80 -7.48 -11.63
C ARG A 132 9.21 -6.39 -10.75
N MET A 133 9.99 -5.89 -9.79
CA MET A 133 9.56 -4.78 -8.96
C MET A 133 9.26 -3.56 -9.84
N LEU A 134 8.02 -3.11 -9.80
CA LEU A 134 7.57 -1.92 -10.52
C LEU A 134 8.20 -0.69 -9.86
N HIS A 135 8.80 0.19 -10.67
CA HIS A 135 9.36 1.48 -10.22
C HIS A 135 8.89 2.65 -11.09
N GLY A 136 7.84 2.45 -11.91
CA GLY A 136 7.42 3.39 -12.96
C GLY A 136 6.82 4.71 -12.46
N HIS A 137 6.50 4.84 -11.16
CA HIS A 137 5.78 6.00 -10.62
C HIS A 137 6.68 7.02 -9.90
N GLY A 138 7.98 6.77 -9.80
CA GLY A 138 8.91 7.63 -9.07
C GLY A 138 8.74 7.55 -7.55
N GLY A 139 9.23 8.58 -6.85
CA GLY A 139 9.12 8.68 -5.40
C GLY A 139 7.84 9.39 -4.95
N THR A 140 7.29 8.97 -3.81
CA THR A 140 6.03 9.51 -3.26
C THR A 140 6.06 11.03 -3.04
N GLU A 141 7.24 11.60 -2.78
CA GLU A 141 7.48 13.01 -2.56
C GLU A 141 7.30 13.87 -3.81
N LYS A 142 7.35 13.27 -5.01
CA LYS A 142 7.13 13.97 -6.28
C LYS A 142 5.64 14.15 -6.60
N LYS A 143 4.75 13.44 -5.88
CA LYS A 143 3.30 13.46 -6.12
C LYS A 143 2.62 14.44 -5.16
N PHE A 144 2.36 15.65 -5.64
CA PHE A 144 1.69 16.69 -4.87
C PHE A 144 0.18 16.45 -4.80
N LEU A 145 -0.33 16.27 -3.58
CA LEU A 145 -1.76 16.06 -3.34
C LEU A 145 -2.57 17.36 -3.24
N THR A 146 -1.90 18.51 -3.11
CA THR A 146 -2.56 19.82 -2.90
C THR A 146 -1.84 20.88 -3.72
N ASN A 147 -2.55 21.95 -4.11
CA ASN A 147 -2.01 23.09 -4.87
C ASN A 147 -1.13 24.04 -4.03
N ARG A 148 -0.60 23.54 -2.92
CA ARG A 148 0.09 24.34 -1.93
C ARG A 148 1.52 24.61 -2.39
N LEU A 149 1.89 25.89 -2.52
CA LEU A 149 3.17 26.32 -3.09
C LEU A 149 4.41 25.83 -2.32
N THR A 150 4.31 25.73 -0.98
CA THR A 150 5.45 25.37 -0.13
C THR A 150 4.99 24.67 1.16
N LYS A 151 5.88 23.83 1.73
CA LYS A 151 5.72 23.31 3.10
C LYS A 151 5.63 24.46 4.09
N LEU A 152 4.77 24.31 5.09
CA LEU A 152 4.42 25.34 6.11
C LEU A 152 5.68 25.73 6.90
N ASP A 153 6.59 24.78 7.04
CA ASP A 153 7.84 24.90 7.80
C ASP A 153 8.84 25.89 7.17
N LYS A 154 8.70 26.26 5.89
CA LYS A 154 9.68 27.13 5.22
C LYS A 154 9.76 28.55 5.80
N TYR A 155 8.68 29.05 6.39
CA TYR A 155 8.65 30.37 7.03
C TYR A 155 8.51 30.28 8.54
N SER A 156 8.55 29.08 9.11
CA SER A 156 8.56 28.93 10.56
C SER A 156 9.79 29.58 11.15
N LEU A 157 9.65 30.19 12.32
CA LEU A 157 10.80 30.57 13.13
C LEU A 157 11.57 29.28 13.45
N LYS A 158 12.85 29.21 13.05
CA LYS A 158 13.68 28.02 13.29
C LYS A 158 14.36 28.17 14.64
N THR A 159 14.14 27.23 15.54
CA THR A 159 14.68 27.28 16.90
C THR A 159 16.16 26.90 17.01
N HIS A 160 16.74 26.21 16.00
CA HIS A 160 18.06 25.56 16.17
C HIS A 160 19.07 25.63 14.99
N SER A 161 18.87 26.42 13.93
CA SER A 161 19.84 26.37 12.80
C SER A 161 20.15 27.65 12.03
N CYS A 162 19.52 28.79 12.32
CA CYS A 162 19.84 30.03 11.58
C CYS A 162 19.73 31.33 12.38
N TRP A 163 19.33 31.27 13.65
CA TRP A 163 19.27 32.43 14.54
C TRP A 163 20.20 32.16 15.71
N ASN A 164 20.91 33.20 16.17
CA ASN A 164 21.62 33.11 17.43
C ASN A 164 20.54 32.90 18.51
N THR A 165 20.55 31.76 19.21
CA THR A 165 19.56 31.42 20.25
C THR A 165 19.35 32.58 21.22
N GLN A 166 20.41 33.38 21.47
CA GLN A 166 20.38 34.61 22.27
C GLN A 166 19.34 35.64 21.84
N GLN A 167 19.07 35.77 20.54
CA GLN A 167 18.13 36.78 20.02
C GLN A 167 16.67 36.45 20.35
N ILE A 168 16.34 35.19 20.67
CA ILE A 168 14.97 34.76 20.96
C ILE A 168 14.85 34.03 22.31
N GLU A 169 15.86 34.15 23.19
CA GLU A 169 15.91 33.48 24.50
C GLU A 169 14.64 33.71 25.32
N LYS A 170 14.21 34.97 25.41
CA LYS A 170 12.97 35.35 26.10
C LYS A 170 11.75 34.60 25.55
N LEU A 171 11.59 34.55 24.23
CA LEU A 171 10.47 33.85 23.60
C LEU A 171 10.53 32.34 23.87
N VAL A 172 11.73 31.75 23.82
CA VAL A 172 11.92 30.31 24.09
C VAL A 172 11.52 29.98 25.52
N GLU A 173 11.89 30.81 26.48
CA GLU A 173 11.49 30.66 27.88
C GLU A 173 9.97 30.75 28.07
N GLU A 174 9.33 31.77 27.48
CA GLU A 174 7.87 31.91 27.52
C GLU A 174 7.14 30.71 26.88
N VAL A 175 7.66 30.18 25.76
CA VAL A 175 7.09 28.99 25.10
C VAL A 175 7.29 27.72 25.94
N ASN A 176 8.39 27.61 26.69
CA ASN A 176 8.60 26.49 27.61
C ASN A 176 7.61 26.53 28.78
N GLN A 177 7.38 27.71 29.38
CA GLN A 177 6.36 27.87 30.42
C GLN A 177 4.95 27.59 29.88
N PHE A 178 4.66 28.03 28.65
CA PHE A 178 3.42 27.68 27.96
C PHE A 178 3.29 26.16 27.76
N ASN A 179 4.36 25.47 27.37
CA ASN A 179 4.39 24.02 27.23
C ASN A 179 4.11 23.29 28.56
N GLU A 180 4.78 23.70 29.63
CA GLU A 180 4.56 23.18 30.99
C GLU A 180 3.09 23.33 31.39
N CYS A 181 2.51 24.53 31.21
CA CYS A 181 1.11 24.78 31.47
C CYS A 181 0.16 23.83 30.73
N LEU A 182 0.50 23.45 29.49
CA LEU A 182 -0.34 22.57 28.70
C LEU A 182 -0.17 21.08 29.03
N VAL A 183 0.98 20.64 29.54
CA VAL A 183 1.31 19.21 29.69
C VAL A 183 1.25 18.73 31.14
N GLU A 184 1.63 19.56 32.11
CA GLU A 184 1.76 19.13 33.51
C GLU A 184 0.44 18.65 34.09
N GLU A 185 0.45 17.60 34.90
CA GLU A 185 -0.79 17.04 35.48
C GLU A 185 -1.50 18.05 36.38
N GLN A 186 -0.73 18.82 37.16
CA GLN A 186 -1.21 19.88 38.04
C GLN A 186 -0.52 21.18 37.69
N TYR A 187 -1.28 22.19 37.29
CA TYR A 187 -0.76 23.53 37.01
C TYR A 187 -1.63 24.60 37.69
N PRO A 188 -1.04 25.54 38.47
CA PRO A 188 -1.79 26.53 39.23
C PRO A 188 -2.75 27.37 38.36
N GLY A 189 -4.00 27.50 38.78
CA GLY A 189 -5.01 28.33 38.11
C GLY A 189 -5.53 27.80 36.77
N ARG A 190 -5.04 26.66 36.28
CA ARG A 190 -5.50 26.07 35.01
C ARG A 190 -6.93 25.54 35.13
N LEU A 191 -7.81 25.98 34.22
CA LEU A 191 -9.23 25.60 34.18
C LEU A 191 -9.56 24.53 33.12
N PHE A 192 -8.54 23.80 32.61
CA PHE A 192 -8.71 22.77 31.60
C PHE A 192 -7.75 21.60 31.83
N ASP A 193 -8.11 20.43 31.31
CA ASP A 193 -7.33 19.22 31.46
C ASP A 193 -5.98 19.29 30.73
N PRO A 194 -4.93 18.64 31.26
CA PRO A 194 -3.65 18.54 30.58
C PRO A 194 -3.79 17.88 29.20
N LEU A 195 -3.00 18.35 28.26
CA LEU A 195 -2.94 17.87 26.90
C LEU A 195 -1.81 16.86 26.73
N LYS A 196 -1.98 15.93 25.80
CA LYS A 196 -0.91 14.98 25.43
C LYS A 196 0.28 15.74 24.80
N PRO A 197 1.53 15.40 25.13
CA PRO A 197 2.72 16.04 24.57
C PRO A 197 2.68 16.17 23.03
N ASP A 198 2.40 15.08 22.31
CA ASP A 198 2.26 15.07 20.84
C ASP A 198 1.24 16.09 20.28
N SER A 199 0.22 16.45 21.07
CA SER A 199 -0.77 17.45 20.69
C SER A 199 -0.23 18.86 20.93
N VAL A 200 0.49 19.07 22.03
CA VAL A 200 1.12 20.33 22.40
C VAL A 200 2.22 20.71 21.40
N ASP A 201 3.06 19.75 21.00
CA ASP A 201 4.10 19.95 19.97
C ASP A 201 3.54 20.55 18.68
N ARG A 202 2.33 20.12 18.28
CA ARG A 202 1.66 20.67 17.08
C ARG A 202 1.21 22.10 17.29
N TYR A 203 0.72 22.46 18.47
CA TYR A 203 0.33 23.84 18.78
C TYR A 203 1.54 24.76 18.85
N ILE A 204 2.62 24.31 19.48
CA ILE A 204 3.91 25.03 19.53
C ILE A 204 4.48 25.21 18.12
N THR A 205 4.43 24.18 17.27
CA THR A 205 4.83 24.28 15.86
C THR A 205 4.04 25.39 15.14
N HIS A 206 2.73 25.48 15.35
CA HIS A 206 1.93 26.56 14.76
C HIS A 206 2.26 27.93 15.35
N LEU A 207 2.58 28.04 16.65
CA LEU A 207 3.06 29.30 17.24
C LEU A 207 4.36 29.76 16.59
N TYR A 208 5.35 28.88 16.42
CA TYR A 208 6.59 29.23 15.72
C TYR A 208 6.36 29.58 14.24
N GLN A 209 5.35 29.01 13.59
CA GLN A 209 4.94 29.44 12.25
C GLN A 209 4.34 30.85 12.27
N ILE A 210 3.56 31.22 13.29
CA ILE A 210 3.03 32.58 13.45
C ILE A 210 4.18 33.56 13.71
N PHE A 211 5.12 33.25 14.61
CA PHE A 211 6.29 34.08 14.85
C PHE A 211 7.19 34.21 13.62
N GLY A 212 7.37 33.12 12.87
CA GLY A 212 8.10 33.17 11.61
C GLY A 212 7.41 34.02 10.55
N TRP A 213 6.07 34.10 10.56
CA TRP A 213 5.35 35.09 9.75
C TRP A 213 5.61 36.52 10.21
N LEU A 214 5.64 36.78 11.53
CA LEU A 214 5.97 38.11 12.06
C LEU A 214 7.36 38.58 11.65
N VAL A 215 8.38 37.73 11.76
CA VAL A 215 9.75 38.08 11.37
C VAL A 215 9.86 38.27 9.87
N ASN A 216 9.45 37.27 9.09
CA ASN A 216 9.75 37.23 7.66
C ASN A 216 8.81 38.11 6.80
N TYR A 217 7.63 38.48 7.32
CA TYR A 217 6.60 39.19 6.54
C TYR A 217 6.06 40.45 7.23
N LYS A 218 6.27 40.61 8.54
CA LYS A 218 5.91 41.84 9.27
C LYS A 218 7.13 42.64 9.71
N ASN A 219 8.34 42.19 9.39
CA ASN A 219 9.61 42.85 9.71
C ASN A 219 9.80 43.13 11.21
N ILE A 220 9.23 42.28 12.07
CA ILE A 220 9.47 42.36 13.51
C ILE A 220 10.82 41.72 13.81
N GLN A 221 11.65 42.41 14.58
CA GLN A 221 12.98 41.90 14.93
C GLN A 221 12.85 40.70 15.89
N PRO A 222 13.69 39.65 15.77
CA PRO A 222 13.61 38.47 16.64
C PRO A 222 13.63 38.79 18.14
N GLU A 223 14.39 39.80 18.56
CA GLU A 223 14.54 40.24 19.95
C GLU A 223 13.27 40.87 20.53
N GLN A 224 12.35 41.28 19.65
CA GLN A 224 11.08 41.88 20.02
C GLN A 224 9.96 40.85 20.14
N LEU A 225 10.23 39.57 19.85
CA LEU A 225 9.21 38.53 19.91
C LEU A 225 8.91 38.14 21.36
N SER A 226 7.62 37.99 21.64
CA SER A 226 7.08 37.48 22.91
C SER A 226 5.66 36.96 22.66
N LEU A 227 5.18 36.06 23.50
CA LEU A 227 3.79 35.64 23.54
C LEU A 227 2.83 36.85 23.69
N ASN A 228 3.25 37.90 24.40
CA ASN A 228 2.45 39.11 24.60
C ASN A 228 2.31 39.94 23.32
N VAL A 229 3.18 39.75 22.31
CA VAL A 229 3.00 40.34 20.98
C VAL A 229 1.77 39.76 20.29
N LEU A 230 1.48 38.47 20.50
CA LEU A 230 0.31 37.82 19.90
C LEU A 230 -0.97 38.12 20.68
N VAL A 231 -0.89 38.03 22.00
CA VAL A 231 -2.02 38.21 22.91
C VAL A 231 -1.56 39.05 24.10
N PRO A 232 -1.71 40.39 24.04
CA PRO A 232 -1.37 41.25 25.17
C PRO A 232 -2.31 41.01 26.37
N THR A 233 -1.80 41.27 27.57
CA THR A 233 -2.50 41.13 28.85
C THR A 233 -2.77 42.46 29.55
N SER A 234 -2.19 43.55 29.04
CA SER A 234 -2.38 44.90 29.56
C SER A 234 -2.45 45.95 28.44
N LEU A 235 -2.98 47.13 28.79
CA LEU A 235 -3.03 48.28 27.87
C LEU A 235 -1.63 48.79 27.48
N GLU A 236 -0.65 48.69 28.38
CA GLU A 236 0.74 49.08 28.09
C GLU A 236 1.35 48.19 27.00
N GLU A 237 1.18 46.88 27.14
CA GLU A 237 1.64 45.91 26.14
C GLU A 237 0.95 46.12 24.79
N LEU A 238 -0.36 46.38 24.80
CA LEU A 238 -1.10 46.72 23.58
C LEU A 238 -0.49 47.96 22.90
N ASN A 239 -0.23 49.03 23.65
CA ASN A 239 0.33 50.25 23.09
C ASN A 239 1.74 50.05 22.52
N ASN A 240 2.55 49.20 23.15
CA ASN A 240 3.86 48.81 22.61
C ASN A 240 3.70 47.97 21.34
N ASN A 241 2.80 47.00 21.33
CA ASN A 241 2.51 46.16 20.18
C ASN A 241 1.99 46.95 18.97
N LEU A 242 1.19 48.01 19.19
CA LEU A 242 0.72 48.90 18.12
C LEU A 242 1.84 49.71 17.45
N LYS A 243 3.00 49.87 18.11
CA LYS A 243 4.21 50.45 17.52
C LYS A 243 5.01 49.41 16.73
N LEU A 244 5.01 48.16 17.21
CA LEU A 244 5.74 47.04 16.59
C LEU A 244 5.04 46.48 15.35
N MET A 245 3.73 46.21 15.44
CA MET A 245 2.96 45.70 14.32
C MET A 245 2.59 46.83 13.36
N VAL A 246 3.02 46.69 12.10
CA VAL A 246 2.69 47.65 11.03
C VAL A 246 1.20 47.52 10.65
N PHE A 247 0.35 48.23 11.38
CA PHE A 247 -1.05 48.47 11.01
C PHE A 247 -1.20 49.80 10.29
N THR A 248 -2.12 49.87 9.34
CA THR A 248 -2.56 51.13 8.73
C THR A 248 -3.23 52.02 9.78
N GLU A 249 -3.10 53.34 9.70
CA GLU A 249 -3.73 54.27 10.64
C GLU A 249 -5.24 54.06 10.87
N PRO A 250 -6.06 53.73 9.85
CA PRO A 250 -7.47 53.38 10.07
C PRO A 250 -7.69 52.20 11.02
N LEU A 251 -6.81 51.18 10.98
CA LEU A 251 -6.90 50.02 11.86
C LEU A 251 -6.46 50.36 13.28
N LYS A 252 -5.40 51.18 13.45
CA LYS A 252 -5.00 51.66 14.78
C LYS A 252 -6.11 52.49 15.43
N LYS A 253 -6.78 53.34 14.64
CA LYS A 253 -7.94 54.12 15.10
C LYS A 253 -9.10 53.19 15.51
N LEU A 254 -9.41 52.18 14.70
CA LEU A 254 -10.47 51.21 15.01
C LEU A 254 -10.20 50.47 16.34
N ILE A 255 -8.93 50.12 16.60
CA ILE A 255 -8.52 49.48 17.85
C ILE A 255 -8.75 50.44 19.03
N LYS A 256 -8.23 51.67 18.95
CA LYS A 256 -8.33 52.67 20.04
C LYS A 256 -9.73 53.20 20.31
N GLN A 257 -10.68 53.00 19.40
CA GLN A 257 -12.06 53.44 19.53
C GLN A 257 -12.93 52.54 20.42
N LYS A 258 -12.41 51.42 20.91
CA LYS A 258 -13.16 50.54 21.83
C LYS A 258 -13.16 51.12 23.24
N ASP A 259 -14.31 51.00 23.90
CA ASP A 259 -14.60 51.65 25.18
C ASP A 259 -13.76 51.08 26.34
N SER A 260 -13.52 49.77 26.36
CA SER A 260 -12.68 49.08 27.36
C SER A 260 -11.34 48.66 26.77
N TRP A 261 -10.28 48.60 27.58
CA TRP A 261 -8.96 48.18 27.11
C TRP A 261 -8.95 46.70 26.71
N GLU A 262 -9.78 45.88 27.34
CA GLU A 262 -10.00 44.47 27.00
C GLU A 262 -10.59 44.33 25.60
N ASP A 263 -11.55 45.20 25.24
CA ASP A 263 -12.12 45.24 23.89
C ASP A 263 -11.10 45.78 22.87
N GLN A 264 -10.23 46.71 23.26
CA GLN A 264 -9.13 47.17 22.40
C GLN A 264 -8.17 46.01 22.09
N ILE A 265 -7.80 45.19 23.09
CA ILE A 265 -6.97 44.00 22.88
C ILE A 265 -7.70 42.99 21.99
N ALA A 266 -8.98 42.74 22.23
CA ALA A 266 -9.77 41.84 21.39
C ALA A 266 -9.80 42.30 19.93
N GLN A 267 -9.96 43.61 19.69
CA GLN A 267 -9.91 44.19 18.35
C GLN A 267 -8.52 44.11 17.70
N TYR A 268 -7.45 44.28 18.49
CA TYR A 268 -6.07 44.06 18.02
C TYR A 268 -5.86 42.61 17.56
N VAL A 269 -6.29 41.64 18.37
CA VAL A 269 -6.18 40.21 18.06
C VAL A 269 -7.02 39.84 16.83
N ASP A 270 -8.25 40.34 16.73
CA ASP A 270 -9.12 40.16 15.54
C ASP A 270 -8.42 40.62 14.26
N THR A 271 -7.78 41.78 14.34
CA THR A 271 -7.13 42.45 13.20
C THR A 271 -5.96 41.64 12.68
N TRP A 272 -5.02 41.24 13.53
CA TRP A 272 -3.85 40.48 13.04
C TRP A 272 -4.22 39.04 12.66
N ILE A 273 -5.21 38.42 13.32
CA ILE A 273 -5.74 37.11 12.89
C ILE A 273 -6.27 37.20 11.46
N CYS A 274 -7.04 38.24 11.12
CA CYS A 274 -7.52 38.44 9.76
C CYS A 274 -6.36 38.57 8.76
N GLN A 275 -5.30 39.29 9.12
CA GLN A 275 -4.10 39.41 8.28
C GLN A 275 -3.38 38.07 8.10
N LEU A 276 -3.21 37.29 9.17
CA LEU A 276 -2.60 35.96 9.12
C LEU A 276 -3.42 35.01 8.23
N LEU A 277 -4.74 34.95 8.43
CA LEU A 277 -5.61 34.10 7.63
C LEU A 277 -5.58 34.50 6.14
N ASN A 278 -5.50 35.80 5.84
CA ASN A 278 -5.32 36.29 4.47
C ASN A 278 -3.97 35.88 3.88
N PHE A 279 -2.88 36.02 4.63
CA PHE A 279 -1.56 35.55 4.24
C PHE A 279 -1.56 34.04 3.95
N LEU A 280 -2.11 33.23 4.86
CA LEU A 280 -2.20 31.78 4.70
C LEU A 280 -3.00 31.41 3.45
N LYS A 281 -4.15 32.05 3.22
CA LYS A 281 -5.01 31.76 2.06
C LYS A 281 -4.41 32.24 0.74
N LYS A 282 -3.96 33.49 0.66
CA LYS A 282 -3.54 34.14 -0.60
C LYS A 282 -2.09 33.81 -0.95
N GLU A 283 -1.16 34.02 -0.03
CA GLU A 283 0.27 33.85 -0.29
C GLU A 283 0.73 32.40 -0.12
N ARG A 284 0.19 31.68 0.87
CA ARG A 284 0.54 30.26 1.09
C ARG A 284 -0.38 29.28 0.37
N ARG A 285 -1.42 29.76 -0.30
CA ARG A 285 -2.45 28.94 -0.97
C ARG A 285 -3.01 27.85 -0.04
N CYS A 286 -3.14 28.15 1.25
CA CYS A 286 -3.72 27.25 2.24
C CYS A 286 -5.25 27.29 2.10
N GLN A 287 -5.79 26.30 1.40
CA GLN A 287 -7.23 26.18 1.17
C GLN A 287 -7.95 25.37 2.26
N SER A 288 -7.22 24.63 3.10
CA SER A 288 -7.78 23.73 4.12
C SER A 288 -8.28 24.51 5.33
N ALA A 289 -9.61 24.53 5.53
CA ALA A 289 -10.22 25.14 6.71
C ALA A 289 -9.81 24.42 8.00
N HIS A 290 -9.54 23.11 7.93
CA HIS A 290 -8.95 22.34 9.03
C HIS A 290 -7.59 22.89 9.44
N THR A 291 -6.71 23.19 8.48
CA THR A 291 -5.38 23.73 8.78
C THR A 291 -5.49 25.10 9.44
N LEU A 292 -6.38 25.97 8.94
CA LEU A 292 -6.63 27.28 9.56
C LEU A 292 -7.19 27.15 10.99
N GLN A 293 -8.07 26.18 11.23
CA GLN A 293 -8.61 25.90 12.55
C GLN A 293 -7.53 25.48 13.56
N PHE A 294 -6.48 24.77 13.12
CA PHE A 294 -5.35 24.42 13.98
C PHE A 294 -4.52 25.64 14.40
N PHE A 295 -4.23 26.58 13.49
CA PHE A 295 -3.61 27.86 13.86
C PHE A 295 -4.45 28.64 14.88
N LEU A 296 -5.76 28.68 14.68
CA LEU A 296 -6.66 29.32 15.65
C LEU A 296 -6.73 28.54 16.97
N GLY A 297 -6.40 27.24 16.96
CA GLY A 297 -6.35 26.40 18.15
C GLY A 297 -5.15 26.69 19.03
N SER A 298 -3.98 26.91 18.42
CA SER A 298 -2.80 27.36 19.18
C SER A 298 -3.03 28.74 19.80
N ILE A 299 -3.71 29.65 19.08
CA ILE A 299 -4.07 30.97 19.62
C ILE A 299 -5.10 30.83 20.76
N GLN A 300 -6.10 29.96 20.61
CA GLN A 300 -7.07 29.69 21.69
C GLN A 300 -6.39 29.23 22.98
N LEU A 301 -5.44 28.29 22.87
CA LEU A 301 -4.68 27.82 24.02
C LEU A 301 -3.78 28.91 24.59
N LEU A 302 -3.16 29.73 23.74
CA LEU A 302 -2.38 30.87 24.18
C LEU A 302 -3.20 31.89 24.98
N VAL A 303 -4.43 32.20 24.54
CA VAL A 303 -5.33 33.08 25.29
C VAL A 303 -5.67 32.46 26.65
N ARG A 304 -5.95 31.15 26.70
CA ARG A 304 -6.21 30.48 27.99
C ARG A 304 -5.03 30.58 28.94
N TYR A 305 -3.81 30.45 28.43
CA TYR A 305 -2.59 30.58 29.22
C TYR A 305 -2.36 32.02 29.71
N GLN A 306 -2.44 33.02 28.83
CA GLN A 306 -2.19 34.43 29.18
C GLN A 306 -3.22 35.00 30.16
N TYR A 307 -4.45 34.49 30.13
CA TYR A 307 -5.55 34.93 30.99
C TYR A 307 -5.83 33.94 32.13
N ILE A 308 -4.86 33.07 32.47
CA ILE A 308 -4.97 32.23 33.67
C ILE A 308 -5.20 33.12 34.89
N GLY A 309 -6.20 32.76 35.70
CA GLY A 309 -6.55 33.49 36.92
C GLY A 309 -7.37 34.76 36.72
N GLN A 310 -7.59 35.22 35.47
CA GLN A 310 -8.46 36.37 35.20
C GLN A 310 -9.95 35.99 35.05
N THR A 311 -10.24 34.70 34.96
CA THR A 311 -11.61 34.18 34.89
C THR A 311 -11.76 32.96 35.79
N LYS A 312 -13.02 32.68 36.18
CA LYS A 312 -13.43 31.41 36.80
C LYS A 312 -14.23 30.54 35.83
N GLU A 313 -14.54 31.03 34.63
CA GLU A 313 -15.26 30.27 33.61
C GLU A 313 -14.32 29.35 32.83
N ALA A 314 -14.58 28.03 32.90
CA ALA A 314 -13.75 27.03 32.20
C ALA A 314 -13.65 27.22 30.68
N ASN A 315 -14.61 27.92 30.07
CA ASN A 315 -14.65 28.18 28.63
C ASN A 315 -14.11 29.57 28.24
N TYR A 316 -13.74 30.42 29.22
CA TYR A 316 -13.22 31.77 29.03
C TYR A 316 -14.13 32.68 28.20
N LYS A 317 -15.45 32.47 28.22
CA LYS A 317 -16.40 33.24 27.38
C LYS A 317 -16.53 34.71 27.80
N ASP A 318 -16.23 34.99 29.06
CA ASP A 318 -16.16 36.31 29.66
C ASP A 318 -14.93 37.11 29.22
N ILE A 319 -13.88 36.46 28.71
CA ILE A 319 -12.69 37.13 28.17
C ILE A 319 -12.94 37.60 26.72
N PRO A 320 -12.95 38.92 26.42
CA PRO A 320 -13.29 39.44 25.09
C PRO A 320 -12.42 38.87 23.95
N VAL A 321 -11.14 38.66 24.20
CA VAL A 321 -10.19 38.06 23.22
C VAL A 321 -10.60 36.63 22.85
N MET A 322 -11.08 35.84 23.82
CA MET A 322 -11.52 34.47 23.58
C MET A 322 -12.77 34.44 22.68
N VAL A 323 -13.69 35.40 22.85
CA VAL A 323 -14.88 35.55 22.00
C VAL A 323 -14.48 35.75 20.53
N VAL A 324 -13.51 36.63 20.28
CA VAL A 324 -12.96 36.88 18.93
C VAL A 324 -12.32 35.63 18.32
N VAL A 325 -11.47 34.92 19.07
CA VAL A 325 -10.84 33.69 18.58
C VAL A 325 -11.88 32.62 18.27
N ASN A 326 -12.89 32.46 19.14
CA ASN A 326 -13.99 31.51 18.95
C ASN A 326 -14.87 31.85 17.75
N LYS A 327 -15.08 33.13 17.43
CA LYS A 327 -15.78 33.57 16.21
C LYS A 327 -15.08 33.02 14.95
N HIS A 328 -13.77 33.21 14.84
CA HIS A 328 -12.98 32.70 13.70
C HIS A 328 -12.92 31.17 13.66
N ARG A 329 -12.78 30.51 14.82
CA ARG A 329 -12.81 29.05 14.91
C ARG A 329 -14.15 28.50 14.44
N THR A 330 -15.25 29.11 14.89
CA THR A 330 -16.61 28.71 14.51
C THR A 330 -16.84 28.88 13.01
N ALA A 331 -16.36 29.96 12.40
CA ALA A 331 -16.41 30.15 10.95
C ALA A 331 -15.64 29.05 10.20
N CYS A 332 -14.45 28.67 10.68
CA CYS A 332 -13.68 27.56 10.12
C CYS A 332 -14.43 26.22 10.31
N CYS A 333 -14.99 25.95 11.49
CA CYS A 333 -15.77 24.74 11.77
C CYS A 333 -17.00 24.62 10.87
N LYS A 334 -17.70 25.73 10.59
CA LYS A 334 -18.80 25.75 9.61
C LYS A 334 -18.31 25.38 8.21
N THR A 335 -17.19 25.97 7.78
CA THR A 335 -16.58 25.69 6.47
C THR A 335 -16.12 24.24 6.36
N ILE A 336 -15.52 23.68 7.41
CA ILE A 336 -15.05 22.28 7.46
C ILE A 336 -16.17 21.30 7.14
N LYS A 337 -17.39 21.55 7.65
CA LYS A 337 -18.54 20.65 7.45
C LYS A 337 -18.99 20.56 5.99
N THR A 338 -18.75 21.61 5.20
CA THR A 338 -19.20 21.69 3.80
C THR A 338 -18.06 21.60 2.79
N GLN A 339 -16.82 21.80 3.23
CA GLN A 339 -15.65 21.82 2.36
C GLN A 339 -15.30 20.41 1.88
N GLN A 340 -15.17 20.26 0.56
CA GLN A 340 -14.62 19.06 -0.04
C GLN A 340 -13.13 18.91 0.32
N PRO A 341 -12.61 17.67 0.44
CA PRO A 341 -11.20 17.44 0.72
C PRO A 341 -10.29 18.21 -0.24
N VAL A 342 -9.37 19.01 0.30
CA VAL A 342 -8.40 19.79 -0.50
C VAL A 342 -7.36 18.87 -1.15
N ALA A 343 -7.08 17.73 -0.52
CA ALA A 343 -6.20 16.72 -1.11
C ALA A 343 -6.91 16.01 -2.25
N ASN A 344 -6.24 15.88 -3.40
CA ASN A 344 -6.76 15.13 -4.54
C ASN A 344 -7.01 13.67 -4.12
N LEU A 345 -8.29 13.30 -4.02
CA LEU A 345 -8.71 11.97 -3.56
C LEU A 345 -8.43 10.91 -4.62
N GLU A 346 -8.56 11.22 -5.91
CA GLU A 346 -8.29 10.28 -7.02
C GLU A 346 -6.84 9.80 -7.03
N MET A 347 -5.92 10.64 -6.55
CA MET A 347 -4.50 10.31 -6.37
C MET A 347 -4.19 9.40 -5.16
N LYS A 348 -5.19 9.13 -4.32
CA LYS A 348 -5.06 8.34 -3.09
C LYS A 348 -6.02 7.15 -3.04
N TRP A 349 -7.09 7.20 -3.82
CA TRP A 349 -8.18 6.24 -3.82
C TRP A 349 -7.94 5.10 -4.79
N LEU A 350 -8.39 3.91 -4.41
CA LEU A 350 -8.41 2.72 -5.24
C LEU A 350 -9.60 1.86 -4.81
N GLU A 351 -10.41 1.38 -5.76
CA GLU A 351 -11.54 0.51 -5.46
C GLU A 351 -11.07 -0.80 -4.80
N LEU A 352 -11.90 -1.39 -3.93
CA LEU A 352 -11.48 -2.52 -3.10
C LEU A 352 -11.04 -3.75 -3.91
N ASP A 353 -11.73 -4.06 -5.01
CA ASP A 353 -11.36 -5.11 -5.97
C ASP A 353 -9.98 -4.86 -6.60
N LYS A 354 -9.68 -3.60 -6.91
CA LYS A 354 -8.36 -3.17 -7.41
C LYS A 354 -7.30 -3.21 -6.31
N VAL A 355 -7.65 -2.96 -5.06
CA VAL A 355 -6.71 -3.18 -3.94
C VAL A 355 -6.30 -4.65 -3.88
N HIS A 356 -7.26 -5.58 -3.99
CA HIS A 356 -6.94 -7.01 -4.01
C HIS A 356 -6.08 -7.41 -5.22
N THR A 357 -6.51 -7.03 -6.43
CA THR A 357 -5.88 -7.48 -7.69
C THR A 357 -4.59 -6.75 -8.04
N GLN A 358 -4.44 -5.47 -7.67
CA GLN A 358 -3.29 -4.63 -8.05
C GLN A 358 -2.31 -4.35 -6.91
N ILE A 359 -2.66 -4.68 -5.66
CA ILE A 359 -1.77 -4.52 -4.50
C ILE A 359 -1.54 -5.85 -3.79
N VAL A 360 -2.60 -6.45 -3.24
CA VAL A 360 -2.46 -7.63 -2.36
C VAL A 360 -1.87 -8.82 -3.12
N GLU A 361 -2.42 -9.14 -4.29
CA GLU A 361 -1.96 -10.28 -5.09
C GLU A 361 -0.52 -10.08 -5.62
N PRO A 362 -0.15 -8.92 -6.22
CA PRO A 362 1.24 -8.66 -6.58
C PRO A 362 2.21 -8.78 -5.39
N LEU A 363 1.83 -8.29 -4.19
CA LEU A 363 2.66 -8.44 -3.00
C LEU A 363 2.79 -9.91 -2.56
N ARG A 364 1.77 -10.73 -2.77
CA ARG A 364 1.84 -12.19 -2.52
C ARG A 364 2.84 -12.85 -3.45
N LEU A 365 2.77 -12.55 -4.75
CA LEU A 365 3.72 -13.07 -5.75
C LEU A 365 5.15 -12.61 -5.46
N GLU A 366 5.33 -11.43 -4.85
CA GLU A 366 6.63 -10.96 -4.40
C GLU A 366 7.23 -11.77 -3.25
N CYS A 367 6.51 -12.71 -2.63
CA CYS A 367 7.02 -13.62 -1.60
C CYS A 367 7.95 -14.70 -2.15
N GLU A 368 8.11 -14.80 -3.46
CA GLU A 368 8.94 -15.85 -4.06
C GLU A 368 10.44 -15.74 -3.74
N PHE A 369 11.12 -16.89 -3.58
CA PHE A 369 12.55 -16.91 -3.24
C PHE A 369 13.49 -16.50 -4.36
N ARG A 370 13.09 -16.64 -5.63
CA ARG A 370 13.97 -16.30 -6.75
C ARG A 370 13.68 -14.91 -7.25
N GLY A 371 14.72 -14.18 -7.61
CA GLY A 371 14.61 -12.93 -8.34
C GLY A 371 14.17 -13.16 -9.78
N VAL A 372 13.96 -12.06 -10.50
CA VAL A 372 13.69 -12.06 -11.95
C VAL A 372 14.86 -12.68 -12.74
N ASP A 373 16.07 -12.60 -12.19
CA ASP A 373 17.30 -13.18 -12.72
C ASP A 373 17.47 -14.67 -12.35
N SER A 374 16.44 -15.31 -11.77
CA SER A 374 16.47 -16.67 -11.21
C SER A 374 17.41 -16.89 -10.03
N GLN A 375 18.12 -15.85 -9.56
CA GLN A 375 19.03 -15.95 -8.43
C GLN A 375 18.26 -16.03 -7.12
N LEU A 376 18.87 -16.67 -6.12
CA LEU A 376 18.28 -16.74 -4.79
C LEU A 376 18.28 -15.35 -4.16
N ARG A 377 17.12 -14.93 -3.65
CA ARG A 377 16.98 -13.70 -2.89
C ARG A 377 17.48 -13.90 -1.46
N SER A 378 17.97 -12.82 -0.85
CA SER A 378 18.32 -12.84 0.56
C SER A 378 17.08 -13.10 1.43
N ILE A 379 17.29 -13.81 2.55
CA ILE A 379 16.21 -14.11 3.50
C ILE A 379 15.50 -12.85 4.01
N THR A 380 16.25 -11.75 4.23
CA THR A 380 15.68 -10.46 4.63
C THR A 380 14.78 -9.84 3.56
N ALA A 381 15.11 -10.01 2.27
CA ALA A 381 14.28 -9.54 1.17
C ALA A 381 12.97 -10.34 1.08
N ILE A 382 13.04 -11.66 1.23
CA ILE A 382 11.87 -12.55 1.26
C ILE A 382 10.99 -12.19 2.47
N ALA A 383 11.57 -12.13 3.67
CA ALA A 383 10.87 -11.74 4.89
C ALA A 383 10.18 -10.37 4.78
N SER A 384 10.82 -9.42 4.09
CA SER A 384 10.21 -8.10 3.81
C SER A 384 9.01 -8.19 2.87
N SER A 385 9.04 -9.07 1.88
CA SER A 385 7.88 -9.33 0.99
C SER A 385 6.72 -9.96 1.76
N PHE A 386 6.98 -11.03 2.54
CA PHE A 386 5.98 -11.65 3.42
C PHE A 386 5.35 -10.62 4.35
N LYS A 387 6.17 -9.79 4.99
CA LYS A 387 5.71 -8.70 5.86
C LYS A 387 4.73 -7.75 5.15
N ARG A 388 5.05 -7.32 3.93
CA ARG A 388 4.17 -6.43 3.12
C ARG A 388 2.87 -7.13 2.76
N PHE A 389 2.96 -8.34 2.22
CA PHE A 389 1.79 -9.12 1.86
C PHE A 389 0.85 -9.32 3.05
N LEU A 390 1.38 -9.78 4.19
CA LEU A 390 0.57 -10.05 5.39
C LEU A 390 -0.05 -8.79 5.98
N ALA A 391 0.69 -7.68 6.03
CA ALA A 391 0.16 -6.42 6.53
C ALA A 391 -0.98 -5.88 5.66
N TRP A 392 -0.88 -6.01 4.33
CA TRP A 392 -1.97 -5.67 3.41
C TRP A 392 -3.13 -6.67 3.49
N GLY A 393 -2.85 -7.97 3.56
CA GLY A 393 -3.86 -9.02 3.72
C GLY A 393 -4.68 -8.82 4.99
N LEU A 394 -4.05 -8.52 6.13
CA LEU A 394 -4.74 -8.26 7.38
C LEU A 394 -5.59 -6.97 7.38
N LEU A 395 -5.39 -6.03 6.45
CA LEU A 395 -6.26 -4.85 6.29
C LEU A 395 -7.33 -5.00 5.21
N THR A 396 -7.30 -6.08 4.43
CA THR A 396 -8.16 -6.23 3.24
C THR A 396 -9.02 -7.49 3.30
N TYR A 397 -8.51 -8.61 3.82
CA TYR A 397 -9.30 -9.82 4.05
C TYR A 397 -10.28 -9.70 5.22
N ARG A 398 -10.20 -8.61 5.98
CA ARG A 398 -11.17 -8.28 7.03
C ARG A 398 -11.45 -6.78 7.00
N PRO A 399 -12.58 -6.33 7.56
CA PRO A 399 -12.86 -4.92 7.74
C PRO A 399 -11.70 -4.22 8.48
N PRO A 400 -11.05 -3.22 7.86
CA PRO A 400 -9.89 -2.58 8.44
C PRO A 400 -10.30 -1.75 9.66
N ARG A 401 -9.49 -1.87 10.72
CA ARG A 401 -9.62 -1.08 11.94
C ARG A 401 -8.55 0.00 12.02
N ARG A 402 -8.30 0.60 13.19
CA ARG A 402 -7.39 1.76 13.25
C ARG A 402 -5.99 1.24 12.98
N GLN A 403 -5.16 2.01 12.27
CA GLN A 403 -3.82 1.53 11.92
C GLN A 403 -2.98 1.17 13.15
N GLN A 404 -3.25 1.83 14.28
CA GLN A 404 -2.62 1.55 15.56
C GLN A 404 -2.86 0.12 16.03
N GLU A 405 -4.06 -0.44 15.81
CA GLU A 405 -4.41 -1.80 16.21
C GLU A 405 -3.59 -2.87 15.47
N LEU A 406 -3.20 -2.60 14.22
CA LEU A 406 -2.31 -3.49 13.47
C LEU A 406 -0.83 -3.21 13.77
N ARG A 407 -0.48 -1.94 13.98
CA ARG A 407 0.88 -1.48 14.30
C ARG A 407 1.37 -2.04 15.63
N GLU A 408 0.49 -2.10 16.61
CA GLU A 408 0.77 -2.55 17.98
C GLU A 408 0.27 -3.97 18.25
N LEU A 409 -0.13 -4.69 17.20
CA LEU A 409 -0.58 -6.09 17.32
C LEU A 409 0.58 -6.97 17.78
N LYS A 410 0.40 -7.67 18.90
CA LYS A 410 1.39 -8.61 19.45
C LYS A 410 1.08 -10.03 19.03
N ILE A 411 2.09 -10.89 18.98
CA ILE A 411 1.89 -12.34 18.85
C ILE A 411 1.63 -12.90 20.25
N ALA A 412 0.61 -13.74 20.40
CA ALA A 412 0.42 -14.51 21.62
C ALA A 412 1.53 -15.56 21.73
N LEU A 413 2.46 -15.34 22.67
CA LEU A 413 3.60 -16.23 22.94
C LEU A 413 3.44 -16.99 24.26
N TYR A 414 2.31 -16.81 24.95
CA TYR A 414 2.05 -17.52 26.20
C TYR A 414 1.81 -19.00 25.89
N CYS A 415 2.44 -19.89 26.65
CA CYS A 415 2.18 -21.33 26.62
C CYS A 415 2.64 -21.92 27.95
N GLU A 416 1.74 -22.00 28.94
CA GLU A 416 2.03 -22.84 30.11
C GLU A 416 2.00 -24.30 29.65
N ILE A 417 3.09 -25.03 29.88
CA ILE A 417 3.22 -26.46 29.53
C ILE A 417 2.06 -27.28 30.12
N ASN A 418 1.54 -26.86 31.28
CA ASN A 418 0.42 -27.50 31.99
C ASN A 418 -0.97 -27.16 31.41
N ASP A 419 -1.10 -26.05 30.68
CA ASP A 419 -2.35 -25.59 30.03
C ASP A 419 -2.47 -26.10 28.59
N LYS A 420 -1.50 -26.90 28.09
CA LYS A 420 -1.58 -27.56 26.79
C LYS A 420 -2.79 -28.51 26.79
N PRO A 421 -3.81 -28.29 25.92
CA PRO A 421 -4.92 -29.23 25.78
C PRO A 421 -4.42 -30.67 25.57
N LYS A 422 -4.88 -31.60 26.41
CA LYS A 422 -4.49 -33.03 26.37
C LYS A 422 -4.86 -33.71 25.04
N ASN A 423 -5.80 -33.12 24.29
CA ASN A 423 -6.33 -33.60 23.02
C ASN A 423 -5.70 -32.92 21.78
N LEU A 424 -4.60 -32.19 21.92
CA LEU A 424 -3.87 -31.66 20.76
C LEU A 424 -3.17 -32.78 20.01
N ALA A 425 -3.45 -32.90 18.70
CA ALA A 425 -2.72 -33.83 17.85
C ALA A 425 -1.21 -33.48 17.81
N PRO A 426 -0.30 -34.44 17.53
CA PRO A 426 1.15 -34.22 17.54
C PRO A 426 1.67 -33.06 16.67
N ASN A 427 0.91 -32.64 15.65
CA ASN A 427 1.26 -31.54 14.74
C ASN A 427 0.37 -30.30 14.90
N GLN A 428 -0.44 -30.24 15.96
CA GLN A 428 -1.37 -29.14 16.20
C GLN A 428 -0.75 -28.16 17.20
N PHE A 429 -0.66 -26.90 16.77
CA PHE A 429 -0.09 -25.81 17.55
C PHE A 429 -1.19 -24.81 17.90
N ILE A 430 -1.24 -24.42 19.17
CA ILE A 430 -2.07 -23.32 19.66
C ILE A 430 -1.17 -22.22 20.18
N GLN A 431 -1.69 -20.99 20.21
CA GLN A 431 -1.06 -19.88 20.90
C GLN A 431 -2.05 -19.40 21.96
N PRO A 432 -1.97 -19.90 23.20
CA PRO A 432 -2.86 -19.40 24.22
C PRO A 432 -2.57 -17.91 24.46
N LEU A 433 -3.64 -17.18 24.70
CA LEU A 433 -3.55 -15.77 25.01
C LEU A 433 -2.92 -15.57 26.41
N PRO A 434 -2.16 -14.49 26.64
CA PRO A 434 -1.64 -14.18 27.96
C PRO A 434 -2.75 -13.99 29.00
N ARG A 435 -2.49 -14.34 30.26
CA ARG A 435 -3.44 -14.19 31.38
C ARG A 435 -3.72 -12.72 31.69
N ASP A 436 -2.70 -11.89 31.57
CA ASP A 436 -2.69 -10.44 31.84
C ASP A 436 -3.08 -9.59 30.61
N ARG A 437 -3.57 -10.21 29.53
CA ARG A 437 -3.90 -9.48 28.28
C ARG A 437 -4.91 -8.35 28.49
N ASN A 438 -5.85 -8.50 29.43
CA ASN A 438 -6.88 -7.50 29.67
C ASN A 438 -6.32 -6.22 30.27
N THR A 439 -5.18 -6.31 30.96
CA THR A 439 -4.43 -5.18 31.54
C THR A 439 -3.32 -4.68 30.63
N ASP A 440 -3.13 -5.29 29.45
CA ASP A 440 -2.11 -4.87 28.50
C ASP A 440 -2.56 -3.59 27.78
N LYS A 441 -1.72 -2.55 27.84
CA LYS A 441 -2.00 -1.23 27.26
C LYS A 441 -1.96 -1.21 25.72
N TYR A 442 -1.59 -2.34 25.09
CA TYR A 442 -1.52 -2.48 23.64
C TYR A 442 -2.81 -3.08 23.06
N HIS A 443 -3.00 -2.86 21.76
CA HIS A 443 -4.30 -2.95 21.10
C HIS A 443 -4.78 -4.37 20.75
N GLY A 444 -4.03 -5.41 21.12
CA GLY A 444 -4.47 -6.78 20.92
C GLY A 444 -3.38 -7.82 20.64
N TYR A 445 -3.84 -9.05 20.50
CA TYR A 445 -3.02 -10.23 20.25
C TYR A 445 -3.49 -11.00 19.03
N LEU A 446 -2.53 -11.42 18.23
CA LEU A 446 -2.70 -12.41 17.18
C LEU A 446 -2.47 -13.80 17.78
N TYR A 447 -3.43 -14.70 17.62
CA TYR A 447 -3.32 -16.05 18.17
C TYR A 447 -4.03 -17.11 17.32
N LYS A 448 -3.54 -18.35 17.40
CA LYS A 448 -4.14 -19.55 16.81
C LYS A 448 -4.92 -20.34 17.87
N ASP A 449 -6.19 -20.60 17.61
CA ASP A 449 -7.06 -21.35 18.51
C ASP A 449 -6.90 -22.87 18.35
N ARG A 450 -7.69 -23.62 19.14
CA ARG A 450 -7.66 -25.07 19.16
C ARG A 450 -8.13 -25.68 17.84
N ASP A 451 -8.99 -25.01 17.08
CA ASP A 451 -9.49 -25.52 15.80
C ASP A 451 -8.54 -25.18 14.63
N GLY A 452 -7.41 -24.55 14.94
CA GLY A 452 -6.40 -24.16 13.95
C GLY A 452 -6.70 -22.85 13.24
N TYR A 453 -7.70 -22.09 13.70
CA TYR A 453 -8.04 -20.79 13.13
C TYR A 453 -7.26 -19.67 13.81
N TRP A 454 -6.86 -18.70 13.01
CA TRP A 454 -6.19 -17.50 13.49
C TRP A 454 -7.20 -16.40 13.82
N TYR A 455 -6.97 -15.72 14.93
CA TYR A 455 -7.79 -14.62 15.42
C TYR A 455 -6.93 -13.43 15.80
N GLN A 456 -7.54 -12.25 15.69
CA GLN A 456 -7.10 -11.08 16.40
C GLN A 456 -8.02 -10.87 17.61
N ASP A 457 -7.44 -10.97 18.81
CA ASP A 457 -8.03 -10.57 20.08
C ASP A 457 -7.79 -9.09 20.31
N MET A 458 -8.81 -8.32 20.64
CA MET A 458 -8.72 -6.89 20.91
C MET A 458 -9.22 -6.61 22.32
N THR A 459 -8.33 -6.11 23.17
CA THR A 459 -8.56 -5.87 24.59
C THR A 459 -9.48 -4.66 24.78
N ALA A 460 -10.32 -4.70 25.81
CA ALA A 460 -11.23 -3.59 26.14
C ALA A 460 -10.45 -2.32 26.53
N GLU A 461 -9.28 -2.45 27.15
CA GLU A 461 -8.43 -1.32 27.56
C GLU A 461 -7.57 -0.76 26.42
N GLY A 462 -7.45 -1.49 25.30
CA GLY A 462 -6.51 -1.17 24.23
C GLY A 462 -6.79 0.14 23.50
N TYR A 463 -8.04 0.66 23.49
CA TYR A 463 -8.36 1.95 22.85
C TYR A 463 -9.76 2.50 23.17
N LYS A 464 -10.02 3.77 22.77
CA LYS A 464 -11.28 4.57 22.88
C LYS A 464 -12.61 3.87 22.57
N THR A 465 -12.58 2.69 21.99
CA THR A 465 -13.76 1.92 21.56
C THR A 465 -14.00 0.69 22.43
N GLY A 466 -13.05 0.28 23.27
CA GLY A 466 -13.21 -0.90 24.11
C GLY A 466 -14.18 -0.67 25.28
N ASP A 467 -14.30 0.58 25.78
CA ASP A 467 -15.39 0.95 26.70
C ASP A 467 -16.78 0.78 26.08
N THR A 468 -16.89 0.94 24.76
CA THR A 468 -18.19 0.89 24.03
C THR A 468 -18.53 -0.52 23.54
N TYR A 469 -17.55 -1.27 23.03
CA TYR A 469 -17.79 -2.54 22.35
C TYR A 469 -17.16 -3.75 23.06
N GLY A 470 -16.49 -3.53 24.21
CA GLY A 470 -15.85 -4.57 25.00
C GLY A 470 -14.71 -5.30 24.28
N LEU A 471 -14.38 -6.48 24.80
CA LEU A 471 -13.47 -7.43 24.17
C LEU A 471 -14.05 -7.88 22.82
N GLN A 472 -13.27 -7.77 21.75
CA GLN A 472 -13.67 -8.23 20.43
C GLN A 472 -12.67 -9.26 19.89
N LYS A 473 -13.19 -10.39 19.41
CA LYS A 473 -12.42 -11.46 18.78
C LYS A 473 -12.84 -11.58 17.31
N LEU A 474 -11.93 -11.32 16.39
CA LEU A 474 -12.19 -11.41 14.95
C LEU A 474 -11.36 -12.53 14.33
N ARG A 475 -12.05 -13.48 13.69
CA ARG A 475 -11.41 -14.53 12.90
C ARG A 475 -10.75 -13.91 11.67
N ILE A 476 -9.53 -14.33 11.36
CA ILE A 476 -8.83 -13.96 10.14
C ILE A 476 -9.24 -14.95 9.05
N PRO A 477 -9.82 -14.51 7.93
CA PRO A 477 -10.13 -15.41 6.83
C PRO A 477 -8.87 -16.05 6.25
N ASN A 478 -9.01 -17.28 5.77
CA ASN A 478 -7.93 -18.06 5.18
C ASN A 478 -8.21 -18.33 3.69
N PRO A 479 -8.15 -17.31 2.82
CA PRO A 479 -8.38 -17.53 1.40
C PRO A 479 -7.33 -18.47 0.81
N LYS A 480 -7.78 -19.34 -0.10
CA LYS A 480 -6.94 -20.23 -0.90
C LYS A 480 -6.56 -19.54 -2.20
N PHE A 481 -5.28 -19.61 -2.56
CA PHE A 481 -4.71 -18.99 -3.75
C PHE A 481 -4.60 -19.98 -4.92
N PRO A 482 -4.43 -19.49 -6.16
CA PRO A 482 -4.33 -20.35 -7.35
C PRO A 482 -3.17 -21.35 -7.33
N ASP A 483 -2.11 -21.06 -6.56
CA ASP A 483 -0.95 -21.96 -6.40
C ASP A 483 -1.16 -23.05 -5.33
N GLY A 484 -2.37 -23.11 -4.75
CA GLY A 484 -2.75 -24.09 -3.74
C GLY A 484 -2.40 -23.69 -2.30
N THR A 485 -1.63 -22.62 -2.11
CA THR A 485 -1.32 -22.08 -0.77
C THR A 485 -2.51 -21.31 -0.19
N GLU A 486 -2.50 -21.12 1.11
CA GLU A 486 -3.50 -20.36 1.84
C GLU A 486 -2.88 -19.21 2.63
N PHE A 487 -3.67 -18.22 3.04
CA PHE A 487 -3.16 -17.06 3.77
C PHE A 487 -2.43 -17.44 5.07
N TYR A 488 -2.91 -18.47 5.77
CA TYR A 488 -2.29 -18.98 6.99
C TYR A 488 -0.90 -19.56 6.72
N ASP A 489 -0.66 -20.17 5.55
CA ASP A 489 0.67 -20.67 5.20
C ASP A 489 1.69 -19.53 5.22
N TYR A 490 1.33 -18.37 4.65
CA TYR A 490 2.20 -17.19 4.65
C TYR A 490 2.36 -16.59 6.05
N LEU A 491 1.27 -16.53 6.82
CA LEU A 491 1.29 -15.98 8.17
C LEU A 491 2.22 -16.79 9.07
N GLU A 492 2.07 -18.11 9.03
CA GLU A 492 2.87 -19.03 9.82
C GLU A 492 4.32 -19.09 9.34
N ALA A 493 4.55 -19.10 8.02
CA ALA A 493 5.89 -18.99 7.44
C ALA A 493 6.62 -17.72 7.89
N TYR A 494 5.90 -16.60 7.97
CA TYR A 494 6.48 -15.36 8.47
C TYR A 494 6.83 -15.46 9.95
N LEU A 495 5.90 -15.91 10.78
CA LEU A 495 6.03 -15.94 12.24
C LEU A 495 7.06 -16.97 12.72
N TYR A 496 7.04 -18.16 12.16
CA TYR A 496 7.80 -19.33 12.63
C TYR A 496 8.91 -19.77 11.67
N GLY A 497 8.93 -19.20 10.47
CA GLY A 497 9.77 -19.69 9.39
C GLY A 497 9.11 -20.81 8.61
N TYR A 498 9.82 -21.26 7.60
CA TYR A 498 9.30 -22.22 6.63
C TYR A 498 10.43 -23.12 6.14
N TRP A 499 10.09 -24.37 5.87
CA TRP A 499 10.98 -25.33 5.24
C TRP A 499 10.91 -25.15 3.74
N ARG A 500 12.06 -25.05 3.07
CA ARG A 500 12.10 -24.84 1.62
C ARG A 500 13.18 -25.66 0.94
N ASP A 501 12.86 -26.23 -0.21
CA ASP A 501 13.81 -26.96 -1.06
C ASP A 501 14.46 -26.08 -2.15
N ARG A 502 15.41 -26.66 -2.91
CA ARG A 502 16.10 -25.95 -4.00
C ARG A 502 15.17 -25.60 -5.18
N GLN A 503 14.12 -26.38 -5.37
CA GLN A 503 13.11 -26.21 -6.42
C GLN A 503 12.15 -25.06 -6.10
N GLY A 504 12.05 -24.67 -4.82
CA GLY A 504 11.21 -23.58 -4.36
C GLY A 504 9.91 -24.02 -3.73
N ASN A 505 9.70 -25.32 -3.56
CA ASN A 505 8.61 -25.86 -2.76
C ASN A 505 8.86 -25.52 -1.31
N TRP A 506 7.80 -25.12 -0.63
CA TRP A 506 7.91 -24.75 0.76
C TRP A 506 6.66 -25.14 1.54
N VAL A 507 6.86 -25.36 2.83
CA VAL A 507 5.79 -25.58 3.80
C VAL A 507 6.10 -24.80 5.06
N SER A 508 5.06 -24.30 5.72
CA SER A 508 5.16 -23.63 7.01
C SER A 508 5.88 -24.54 8.03
N ALA A 509 6.76 -23.96 8.86
CA ALA A 509 7.43 -24.72 9.93
C ALA A 509 6.46 -25.18 11.04
N VAL A 510 5.24 -24.64 11.07
CA VAL A 510 4.17 -25.10 11.97
C VAL A 510 3.59 -26.43 11.50
N SER A 511 3.55 -26.68 10.19
CA SER A 511 2.99 -27.93 9.64
C SER A 511 3.87 -29.15 9.94
N THR A 512 5.16 -28.94 10.17
CA THR A 512 6.10 -30.01 10.55
C THR A 512 7.31 -29.44 11.31
N THR A 513 7.61 -30.05 12.46
CA THR A 513 8.79 -29.70 13.27
C THR A 513 10.10 -30.21 12.68
N LYS A 514 10.03 -31.14 11.72
CA LYS A 514 11.19 -31.71 11.01
C LYS A 514 11.15 -31.30 9.54
N ALA A 515 12.33 -31.27 8.93
CA ALA A 515 12.44 -31.06 7.48
C ALA A 515 11.59 -32.10 6.73
N PRO A 516 10.70 -31.69 5.81
CA PRO A 516 9.86 -32.60 5.03
C PRO A 516 10.66 -33.63 4.23
N SER A 517 11.86 -33.24 3.77
CA SER A 517 12.78 -34.11 3.04
C SER A 517 14.22 -33.60 3.19
N ALA A 518 15.22 -34.42 2.81
CA ALA A 518 16.64 -34.10 2.92
C ALA A 518 17.08 -32.82 2.17
N GLY A 519 16.27 -32.35 1.21
CA GLY A 519 16.54 -31.12 0.46
C GLY A 519 15.99 -29.84 1.08
N HIS A 520 15.20 -29.93 2.17
CA HIS A 520 14.57 -28.77 2.78
C HIS A 520 15.45 -28.13 3.85
N GLN A 521 15.59 -26.81 3.79
CA GLN A 521 16.24 -26.00 4.81
C GLN A 521 15.23 -25.09 5.50
N LEU A 522 15.41 -24.84 6.81
CA LEU A 522 14.59 -23.92 7.59
C LEU A 522 15.05 -22.47 7.37
N TYR A 523 14.10 -21.58 7.10
CA TYR A 523 14.32 -20.15 6.94
C TYR A 523 13.48 -19.34 7.94
N PRO A 524 14.07 -18.75 8.99
CA PRO A 524 13.33 -18.03 10.03
C PRO A 524 13.02 -16.57 9.63
N LEU A 525 11.93 -16.36 8.88
CA LEU A 525 11.62 -15.10 8.20
C LEU A 525 11.52 -13.88 9.14
N ARG A 526 10.64 -13.88 10.16
CA ARG A 526 10.50 -12.73 11.07
C ARG A 526 11.80 -12.41 11.80
N MET A 527 12.54 -13.43 12.25
CA MET A 527 13.84 -13.26 12.92
C MET A 527 14.91 -12.67 12.01
N ALA A 528 14.87 -12.98 10.70
CA ALA A 528 15.80 -12.43 9.72
C ALA A 528 15.66 -10.90 9.50
N LEU A 529 14.63 -10.26 10.08
CA LEU A 529 14.45 -8.81 10.06
C LEU A 529 15.14 -8.07 11.21
N ARG A 530 16.00 -8.75 12.00
CA ARG A 530 16.81 -8.19 13.08
C ARG A 530 15.98 -7.46 14.14
N LEU A 531 15.06 -8.20 14.78
CA LEU A 531 14.27 -7.72 15.90
C LEU A 531 15.16 -7.06 16.97
N LYS A 532 14.75 -5.90 17.51
CA LYS A 532 15.41 -5.26 18.65
C LYS A 532 14.55 -5.33 19.90
N ASN A 533 15.21 -5.32 21.06
CA ASN A 533 14.57 -5.23 22.38
C ASN A 533 13.53 -6.34 22.65
N ASP A 534 13.67 -7.48 21.96
CA ASP A 534 12.84 -8.69 22.10
C ASP A 534 11.33 -8.48 22.12
N HIS A 535 10.83 -7.43 21.45
CA HIS A 535 9.41 -7.15 21.44
C HIS A 535 8.61 -8.19 20.61
N ASN A 536 7.37 -8.46 21.02
CA ASN A 536 6.51 -9.46 20.37
C ASN A 536 5.54 -8.89 19.32
N PHE A 537 5.75 -7.65 18.84
CA PHE A 537 4.93 -7.09 17.76
C PHE A 537 5.01 -7.91 16.46
N VAL A 538 3.86 -8.14 15.82
CA VAL A 538 3.75 -8.86 14.54
C VAL A 538 4.54 -8.12 13.47
N PHE A 539 4.38 -6.79 13.35
CA PHE A 539 5.02 -5.96 12.34
C PHE A 539 5.94 -4.90 12.97
N PHE A 540 7.10 -4.69 12.37
CA PHE A 540 8.10 -3.72 12.83
C PHE A 540 8.98 -3.19 11.69
N GLY A 541 9.74 -2.13 11.95
CA GLY A 541 10.58 -1.45 10.98
C GLY A 541 11.78 -2.31 10.54
N THR A 542 11.94 -2.54 9.24
CA THR A 542 13.05 -3.37 8.70
C THR A 542 14.42 -2.74 8.83
N ARG A 543 14.51 -1.40 8.91
CA ARG A 543 15.81 -0.71 8.93
C ARG A 543 16.51 -0.85 10.27
N ASN A 544 15.73 -0.81 11.35
CA ASN A 544 16.25 -0.71 12.70
C ASN A 544 15.78 -1.82 13.64
N GLY A 545 14.82 -2.66 13.24
CA GLY A 545 14.26 -3.71 14.10
C GLY A 545 13.26 -3.20 15.14
N GLU A 546 13.05 -1.88 15.22
CA GLU A 546 12.20 -1.21 16.20
C GLU A 546 10.71 -1.25 15.82
N PRO A 547 9.80 -1.13 16.81
CA PRO A 547 8.37 -0.98 16.56
C PRO A 547 8.10 0.20 15.62
N PHE A 548 7.08 0.05 14.78
CA PHE A 548 6.66 1.15 13.91
C PHE A 548 6.08 2.30 14.73
N ASN A 549 6.47 3.54 14.43
CA ASN A 549 5.70 4.71 14.84
C ASN A 549 4.53 4.97 13.85
N ASN A 550 3.71 5.99 14.16
CA ASN A 550 2.53 6.33 13.37
C ASN A 550 2.83 6.70 11.91
N SER A 551 3.89 7.48 11.69
CA SER A 551 4.28 7.97 10.37
C SER A 551 4.88 6.86 9.53
N ASP A 552 5.80 6.08 10.11
CA ASP A 552 6.50 4.99 9.43
C ASP A 552 5.54 3.88 8.99
N PHE A 553 4.55 3.56 9.83
CA PHE A 553 3.53 2.59 9.48
C PHE A 553 2.65 3.09 8.32
N GLY A 554 2.18 4.34 8.37
CA GLY A 554 1.40 4.92 7.28
C GLY A 554 2.20 4.97 5.96
N ASP A 555 3.48 5.34 6.03
CA ASP A 555 4.40 5.39 4.90
C ASP A 555 4.68 4.02 4.31
N PHE A 556 4.73 2.97 5.12
CA PHE A 556 4.91 1.60 4.68
C PHE A 556 3.82 1.16 3.69
N PHE A 557 2.55 1.46 3.98
CA PHE A 557 1.44 1.22 3.06
C PHE A 557 1.49 2.16 1.86
N LYS A 558 1.65 3.47 2.10
CA LYS A 558 1.70 4.50 1.05
C LYS A 558 2.75 4.19 -0.03
N LYS A 559 3.96 3.80 0.39
CA LYS A 559 5.05 3.45 -0.53
C LYS A 559 4.74 2.17 -1.32
N SER A 560 4.10 1.18 -0.69
CA SER A 560 3.72 -0.06 -1.36
C SER A 560 2.64 0.17 -2.42
N ALA A 561 1.58 0.91 -2.07
CA ALA A 561 0.51 1.27 -3.00
C ALA A 561 1.01 2.12 -4.16
N HIS A 562 1.83 3.14 -3.86
CA HIS A 562 2.35 4.04 -4.89
C HIS A 562 3.26 3.32 -5.88
N ARG A 563 4.09 2.40 -5.39
CA ARG A 563 4.98 1.61 -6.22
C ARG A 563 4.22 0.74 -7.23
N LEU A 564 3.09 0.16 -6.82
CA LEU A 564 2.33 -0.79 -7.63
C LEU A 564 1.25 -0.13 -8.51
N THR A 565 0.65 0.96 -8.04
CA THR A 565 -0.54 1.55 -8.67
C THR A 565 -0.41 3.05 -8.96
N GLY A 566 0.67 3.68 -8.51
CA GLY A 566 0.82 5.12 -8.48
C GLY A 566 0.01 5.81 -7.38
N GLN A 567 -0.93 5.14 -6.69
CA GLN A 567 -1.80 5.76 -5.70
C GLN A 567 -1.17 5.89 -4.31
N LEU A 568 -1.42 7.01 -3.62
CA LEU A 568 -0.93 7.29 -2.26
C LEU A 568 -1.90 6.80 -1.18
N LEU A 569 -2.26 5.52 -1.27
CA LEU A 569 -3.23 4.88 -0.39
C LEU A 569 -2.64 4.65 1.02
N THR A 570 -3.45 4.89 2.06
CA THR A 570 -3.04 4.71 3.47
C THR A 570 -4.02 3.80 4.20
N PRO A 571 -3.65 3.23 5.37
CA PRO A 571 -4.55 2.38 6.16
C PRO A 571 -5.86 3.06 6.55
N HIS A 572 -5.82 4.38 6.78
CA HIS A 572 -7.03 5.14 7.09
C HIS A 572 -8.00 5.17 5.90
N LEU A 573 -7.50 5.41 4.70
CA LEU A 573 -8.32 5.41 3.48
C LEU A 573 -8.89 4.03 3.14
N LEU A 574 -8.19 2.95 3.50
CA LEU A 574 -8.75 1.60 3.35
C LEU A 574 -10.06 1.43 4.10
N ARG A 575 -10.25 2.10 5.25
CA ARG A 575 -11.53 2.10 5.99
C ARG A 575 -12.63 2.80 5.22
N ASP A 576 -12.33 3.95 4.62
CA ASP A 576 -13.25 4.69 3.75
C ASP A 576 -13.66 3.83 2.55
N ILE A 577 -12.68 3.19 1.89
CA ILE A 577 -12.88 2.32 0.73
C ILE A 577 -13.75 1.13 1.11
N TYR A 578 -13.44 0.43 2.20
CA TYR A 578 -14.16 -0.75 2.64
C TYR A 578 -15.62 -0.44 2.96
N ALA A 579 -15.87 0.59 3.78
CA ALA A 579 -17.21 0.99 4.15
C ALA A 579 -18.02 1.43 2.91
N SER A 580 -17.43 2.26 2.05
CA SER A 580 -18.10 2.73 0.83
C SER A 580 -18.43 1.58 -0.12
N TRP A 581 -17.52 0.62 -0.31
CA TRP A 581 -17.70 -0.53 -1.20
C TRP A 581 -18.84 -1.47 -0.75
N PHE A 582 -18.99 -1.69 0.56
CA PHE A 582 -20.09 -2.49 1.10
C PHE A 582 -21.42 -1.71 1.06
N LEU A 583 -21.40 -0.43 1.39
CA LEU A 583 -22.60 0.41 1.31
C LEU A 583 -23.09 0.59 -0.14
N ASP A 584 -22.20 0.54 -1.14
CA ASP A 584 -22.54 0.58 -2.57
C ASP A 584 -23.30 -0.68 -3.05
N ARG A 585 -23.24 -1.82 -2.35
CA ARG A 585 -23.70 -3.12 -2.85
C ARG A 585 -25.10 -3.57 -2.41
N ALA A 586 -25.94 -2.65 -1.94
CA ALA A 586 -27.31 -2.94 -1.49
C ALA A 586 -27.42 -4.16 -0.53
N TYR A 587 -26.38 -4.41 0.27
CA TYR A 587 -26.40 -5.48 1.27
C TYR A 587 -27.46 -5.22 2.34
N THR A 588 -27.94 -6.28 2.99
CA THR A 588 -28.91 -6.19 4.08
C THR A 588 -28.36 -5.38 5.26
N GLU A 589 -29.24 -4.74 6.02
CA GLU A 589 -28.82 -3.97 7.21
C GLU A 589 -28.08 -4.84 8.24
N ASP A 590 -28.35 -6.15 8.31
CA ASP A 590 -27.62 -7.07 9.19
C ASP A 590 -26.15 -7.24 8.79
N ILE A 591 -25.86 -7.28 7.48
CA ILE A 591 -24.49 -7.30 6.96
C ILE A 591 -23.80 -5.97 7.30
N ILE A 592 -24.50 -4.84 7.12
CA ILE A 592 -23.96 -3.50 7.43
C ILE A 592 -23.71 -3.32 8.93
N ARG A 593 -24.59 -3.85 9.81
CA ARG A 593 -24.39 -3.88 11.26
C ARG A 593 -23.17 -4.71 11.65
N SER A 594 -23.02 -5.89 11.03
CA SER A 594 -21.88 -6.77 11.25
C SER A 594 -20.56 -6.14 10.78
N LEU A 595 -20.58 -5.43 9.65
CA LEU A 595 -19.45 -4.64 9.18
C LEU A 595 -19.08 -3.53 10.18
N ALA A 596 -20.06 -2.74 10.63
CA ALA A 596 -19.84 -1.67 11.59
C ALA A 596 -19.24 -2.20 12.90
N TYR A 597 -19.79 -3.30 13.42
CA TYR A 597 -19.27 -4.00 14.60
C TYR A 597 -17.81 -4.45 14.41
N ALA A 598 -17.50 -5.08 13.27
CA ALA A 598 -16.14 -5.52 12.95
C ALA A 598 -15.15 -4.35 12.79
N MET A 599 -15.61 -3.19 12.30
CA MET A 599 -14.81 -1.96 12.21
C MET A 599 -14.70 -1.19 13.54
N GLY A 600 -15.52 -1.53 14.54
CA GLY A 600 -15.57 -0.90 15.86
C GLY A 600 -16.33 0.42 15.87
N HIS A 601 -17.45 0.50 15.13
CA HIS A 601 -18.35 1.68 15.06
C HIS A 601 -19.81 1.27 15.18
N SER A 602 -20.67 2.24 15.47
CA SER A 602 -22.09 2.14 15.18
C SER A 602 -22.32 2.31 13.69
N VAL A 603 -23.48 1.88 13.18
CA VAL A 603 -23.83 2.06 11.77
C VAL A 603 -23.89 3.55 11.40
N GLU A 604 -24.43 4.38 12.30
CA GLU A 604 -24.55 5.82 12.14
C GLU A 604 -23.18 6.48 12.04
N GLU A 605 -22.26 6.12 12.94
CA GLU A 605 -20.90 6.65 12.93
C GLU A 605 -20.12 6.18 11.70
N MET A 606 -20.30 4.92 11.27
CA MET A 606 -19.69 4.41 10.05
C MET A 606 -20.18 5.17 8.81
N ARG A 607 -21.50 5.36 8.67
CA ARG A 607 -22.10 6.09 7.55
C ARG A 607 -21.71 7.57 7.56
N LYS A 608 -21.61 8.19 8.74
CA LYS A 608 -21.21 9.60 8.87
C LYS A 608 -19.74 9.82 8.51
N THR A 609 -18.87 8.91 8.94
CA THR A 609 -17.43 9.13 8.89
C THR A 609 -16.78 8.51 7.65
N TYR A 610 -17.20 7.32 7.23
CA TYR A 610 -16.52 6.51 6.20
C TYR A 610 -17.27 6.39 4.87
N ASP A 611 -18.56 6.74 4.79
CA ASP A 611 -19.30 6.73 3.51
C ASP A 611 -18.80 7.87 2.60
N LYS A 612 -18.04 7.52 1.56
CA LYS A 612 -17.52 8.46 0.54
C LYS A 612 -18.28 8.37 -0.78
N ARG A 613 -19.43 7.70 -0.83
CA ARG A 613 -20.23 7.58 -2.04
C ARG A 613 -20.73 8.96 -2.49
N LYS A 614 -20.66 9.21 -3.79
CA LYS A 614 -21.26 10.42 -4.40
C LYS A 614 -22.79 10.33 -4.31
N ALA A 615 -23.47 11.48 -4.33
CA ALA A 615 -24.93 11.54 -4.22
C ALA A 615 -25.66 10.65 -5.24
N GLN A 616 -25.17 10.62 -6.49
CA GLN A 616 -25.71 9.76 -7.55
C GLN A 616 -25.66 8.27 -7.19
N ARG A 617 -24.53 7.77 -6.70
CA ARG A 617 -24.40 6.37 -6.24
C ARG A 617 -25.29 6.03 -5.05
N LYS A 618 -25.62 7.01 -4.20
CA LYS A 618 -26.58 6.79 -3.11
C LYS A 618 -28.02 6.63 -3.62
N TYR A 619 -28.32 7.19 -4.79
CA TYR A 619 -29.63 7.13 -5.43
C TYR A 619 -29.80 5.89 -6.34
N GLU A 620 -28.72 5.39 -6.93
CA GLU A 620 -28.73 4.23 -7.85
C GLU A 620 -29.53 3.03 -7.31
N PRO A 621 -29.35 2.54 -6.06
CA PRO A 621 -30.08 1.36 -5.59
C PRO A 621 -31.60 1.56 -5.52
N ILE A 622 -32.07 2.75 -5.13
CA ILE A 622 -33.50 3.04 -5.10
C ILE A 622 -34.04 3.25 -6.52
N GLN A 623 -33.24 3.80 -7.43
CA GLN A 623 -33.61 3.94 -8.83
C GLN A 623 -33.76 2.57 -9.51
N GLU A 624 -32.84 1.64 -9.28
CA GLU A 624 -32.95 0.25 -9.74
C GLU A 624 -34.19 -0.41 -9.16
N LYS A 625 -34.44 -0.27 -7.84
CA LYS A 625 -35.61 -0.86 -7.22
C LYS A 625 -36.93 -0.27 -7.71
N LEU A 626 -36.96 1.04 -7.98
CA LEU A 626 -38.10 1.72 -8.59
C LEU A 626 -38.31 1.22 -10.01
N ASN A 627 -37.25 1.06 -10.81
CA ASN A 627 -37.35 0.52 -12.16
C ASN A 627 -37.91 -0.92 -12.14
N GLU A 628 -37.43 -1.79 -11.25
CA GLU A 628 -37.98 -3.14 -11.06
C GLU A 628 -39.48 -3.09 -10.70
N THR A 629 -39.84 -2.21 -9.76
CA THR A 629 -41.22 -2.07 -9.28
C THR A 629 -42.13 -1.55 -10.39
N ILE A 630 -41.69 -0.54 -11.14
CA ILE A 630 -42.39 0.00 -12.32
C ILE A 630 -42.56 -1.10 -13.37
N SER A 631 -41.51 -1.87 -13.67
CA SER A 631 -41.60 -2.98 -14.62
C SER A 631 -42.62 -4.03 -14.19
N GLN A 632 -42.69 -4.36 -12.90
CA GLN A 632 -43.68 -5.28 -12.34
C GLN A 632 -45.11 -4.73 -12.41
N PHE A 633 -45.32 -3.44 -12.13
CA PHE A 633 -46.65 -2.82 -12.18
C PHE A 633 -47.19 -2.63 -13.59
N TYR A 634 -46.32 -2.31 -14.54
CA TYR A 634 -46.71 -2.01 -15.92
C TYR A 634 -46.44 -3.16 -16.90
N GLY A 635 -45.99 -4.32 -16.41
CA GLY A 635 -45.71 -5.49 -17.25
C GLY A 635 -44.62 -5.23 -18.30
N LEU A 636 -43.64 -4.37 -18.01
CA LEU A 636 -42.62 -3.93 -18.98
C LEU A 636 -41.46 -4.93 -19.13
N ASP A 637 -41.51 -6.09 -18.47
CA ASP A 637 -40.46 -7.11 -18.52
C ASP A 637 -40.21 -7.64 -19.95
N GLU A 638 -41.20 -7.56 -20.85
CA GLU A 638 -41.01 -7.91 -22.27
C GLU A 638 -40.29 -6.83 -23.09
N VAL A 639 -40.30 -5.55 -22.67
CA VAL A 639 -39.80 -4.45 -23.50
C VAL A 639 -38.29 -4.23 -23.30
N VAL A 640 -37.75 -4.49 -22.11
CA VAL A 640 -36.31 -4.31 -21.83
C VAL A 640 -35.45 -5.38 -22.50
N ALA A 641 -35.97 -6.60 -22.69
CA ALA A 641 -35.30 -7.65 -23.46
C ALA A 641 -35.19 -7.30 -24.97
N MET A 642 -36.05 -6.41 -25.47
CA MET A 642 -36.08 -6.00 -26.88
C MET A 642 -35.14 -4.85 -27.22
N ALA A 643 -34.56 -4.15 -26.23
CA ALA A 643 -33.71 -2.98 -26.44
C ALA A 643 -32.21 -3.27 -26.56
N SER A 644 -31.76 -4.53 -26.46
CA SER A 644 -30.38 -4.87 -26.81
C SER A 644 -30.24 -4.92 -28.34
N ASP A 645 -29.49 -3.99 -28.93
CA ASP A 645 -29.15 -4.03 -30.38
C ASP A 645 -28.03 -5.03 -30.68
N THR A 646 -27.88 -6.05 -29.82
CA THR A 646 -26.86 -7.08 -29.95
C THR A 646 -27.38 -8.18 -30.88
N PRO A 647 -26.63 -8.53 -31.95
CA PRO A 647 -27.01 -9.61 -32.85
C PRO A 647 -27.04 -10.96 -32.10
N PRO A 648 -27.99 -11.85 -32.40
CA PRO A 648 -27.97 -13.23 -31.91
C PRO A 648 -26.68 -13.95 -32.34
N ALA A 649 -26.16 -14.86 -31.50
CA ALA A 649 -24.92 -15.59 -31.78
C ALA A 649 -24.94 -16.26 -33.17
N GLY A 650 -23.87 -16.07 -33.95
CA GLY A 650 -23.77 -16.57 -35.33
C GLY A 650 -24.41 -15.69 -36.41
N THR A 651 -24.90 -14.49 -36.06
CA THR A 651 -25.42 -13.51 -37.03
C THR A 651 -24.33 -12.50 -37.39
N ASP A 652 -24.16 -12.20 -38.68
CA ASP A 652 -23.22 -11.18 -39.15
C ASP A 652 -23.61 -9.79 -38.58
N PRO A 653 -22.72 -9.11 -37.84
CA PRO A 653 -22.99 -7.79 -37.27
C PRO A 653 -23.33 -6.70 -38.31
N VAL A 654 -22.85 -6.83 -39.55
CA VAL A 654 -23.11 -5.88 -40.64
C VAL A 654 -24.54 -6.07 -41.15
N MET A 655 -24.95 -7.32 -41.37
CA MET A 655 -26.34 -7.65 -41.73
C MET A 655 -27.32 -7.24 -40.64
N TRP A 656 -26.96 -7.43 -39.36
CA TRP A 656 -27.82 -7.04 -38.26
C TRP A 656 -28.10 -5.53 -38.23
N LYS A 657 -27.12 -4.69 -38.57
CA LYS A 657 -27.27 -3.23 -38.54
C LYS A 657 -28.19 -2.68 -39.62
N ILE A 658 -28.38 -3.40 -40.73
CA ILE A 658 -29.22 -2.94 -41.85
C ILE A 658 -30.68 -3.41 -41.74
N LEU A 659 -30.99 -4.32 -40.80
CA LEU A 659 -32.36 -4.74 -40.55
C LEU A 659 -33.15 -3.66 -39.83
N THR A 660 -34.39 -3.45 -40.27
CA THR A 660 -35.38 -2.64 -39.55
C THR A 660 -35.73 -3.29 -38.21
N PRO A 661 -36.24 -2.52 -37.22
CA PRO A 661 -36.68 -3.06 -35.95
C PRO A 661 -37.68 -4.23 -36.09
N GLU A 662 -38.63 -4.14 -37.03
CA GLU A 662 -39.59 -5.23 -37.29
C GLU A 662 -38.89 -6.49 -37.82
N GLN A 663 -37.95 -6.35 -38.75
CA GLN A 663 -37.18 -7.48 -39.31
C GLN A 663 -36.26 -8.14 -38.27
N LYS A 664 -35.67 -7.35 -37.36
CA LYS A 664 -34.88 -7.89 -36.24
C LYS A 664 -35.74 -8.73 -35.30
N THR A 665 -36.98 -8.30 -35.06
CA THR A 665 -37.95 -9.04 -34.24
C THR A 665 -38.37 -10.35 -34.92
N GLU A 666 -38.66 -10.34 -36.21
CA GLU A 666 -39.02 -11.54 -36.96
C GLU A 666 -37.86 -12.54 -37.06
N TYR A 667 -36.64 -12.05 -37.29
CA TYR A 667 -35.42 -12.87 -37.31
C TYR A 667 -35.15 -13.55 -35.96
N ARG A 668 -35.38 -12.87 -34.83
CA ARG A 668 -35.25 -13.46 -33.48
C ARG A 668 -36.30 -14.55 -33.23
N LYS A 669 -37.54 -14.37 -33.71
CA LYS A 669 -38.59 -15.39 -33.61
C LYS A 669 -38.23 -16.65 -34.40
N LEU A 670 -37.70 -16.50 -35.61
CA LEU A 670 -37.29 -17.62 -36.48
C LEU A 670 -36.11 -18.42 -35.93
N LYS A 671 -35.22 -17.82 -35.14
CA LYS A 671 -34.08 -18.51 -34.53
C LYS A 671 -34.39 -19.19 -33.19
N ALA A 672 -35.50 -18.82 -32.57
CA ALA A 672 -35.98 -19.37 -31.30
C ALA A 672 -36.93 -20.57 -31.50
N ALA A 673 -37.53 -20.69 -32.68
CA ALA A 673 -38.15 -21.91 -33.20
C ALA A 673 -37.08 -22.86 -33.75
#